data_AF-A0A958LQD7-F1
#
_entry.id   AF-A0A958LQD7-F1
#
_cell.length_a   1.000
_cell.length_b   1.000
_cell.length_c   1.000
_cell.angle_alpha   90.00
_cell.angle_beta   90.00
_cell.angle_gamma   90.00
#
_symmetry.space_group_name_H-M   'P 1'
#
loop_
_entity.id
_entity.type
_entity.pdbx_description
1 polymer ?
#
loop_
_entity_poly.entity_id
_entity_poly.type
_entity_poly.pdbx_seq_one_letter_code
_entity_poly.pdbx_strand_id
1 'polypeptide(L)'
;MKKSYVTPIVLVVLSLLVSCAKDRPVMKLPDPEGDRMSKQVFTGAPSVLQAATGANSAKYWAAKVTVVNTSSNSGFVFTGFQSDLKVGYFEFTRDKLKFFNAILPYKSKVNRLPEVINEWDVTHSEKRLAESDGKVTNQEQEDPYLNWERKNFFTLDWAQANISEAATFPYSLDWATTFRCWQKKAAYLVEDSREITEDYISFTIGVDYQQNSLCNMSTRRHHRSDFTFSVQYKYSFVRVKPSSGFQPYVYTGEDDPLLAKYGYFRTVKEGLAKDGRYSNTFLMNRWDPKKSHTYYFDKDFPEVYKPLFRDIIVKTNALYGKHKLNNYNPKDHSCTQGLCFQVLDNNDGTKKFGDGRYSFIKVVETLDDGSPFGYGPSDANPLTGETLAGNIILWTGGVKYYLKVLRERLEREKGKFDKSSIFQKLKARLKEEDPTKWTATAAKLNPSTRSGQAFDYLLKKFTYGYPGWAQFTQSPFPGLSQAGESKSNPADMLGTKLFKFDSLSRVQDLATKSMGPRWAGLGPEIMGSMKDVIQEGLRQVAKPGMHERDSTVYSVEAALAGATDMMMDGKSDDEVLRTIIYRVLIHEFGHTLGLRHNFYGSVDKKNFRQVRSDGQNSKFVATSSSVMDYLTLKDEMHGDHNWELYDEAALIFSATGGAVDLSKVNKTHYLYCTDEHRILNAMCNAFDQGSTPSEVTMSLIEDYEDRYWLLNYRNERAYWNTWYYASNMFYTMFQMKKPLMMWQTAFNVNNVQEKLSRLRGADGTTALYKDEAIGAIYEDISEDLKQSVKLSMAFYDSVIQQSSADRDWKTKYEDWTGEVKALGIIWDKIFATLFLMGDQTFLYNPNYYAPYASYLSMMNRLGDRNMVEEIFESNLTVRYAMEPWFIGFSRVLYALNAYNYVNLNNPEFINRMRFSCYKPESMKSRFGIDVDNFQSSTSLVKDRLNLELLPLASLGEGLTDRYFRDSTSRIGVVEVGGDFYVAGEEKNRYAFTLISNMEDSDKRLGESMATGKADVRELYILYNLLTRGVVPDQCQ
;
A
#
# COMPACT_ATOMS: atom_id res chain seq x y z
N MET A 1 -78.49 -43.98 -62.99
CA MET A 1 -77.74 -45.23 -62.74
C MET A 1 -77.23 -45.21 -61.30
N LYS A 2 -77.40 -46.32 -60.56
CA LYS A 2 -76.73 -46.73 -59.30
C LYS A 2 -76.66 -45.78 -58.07
N LYS A 3 -77.20 -46.34 -56.98
CA LYS A 3 -76.73 -46.41 -55.58
C LYS A 3 -76.82 -45.17 -54.65
N SER A 4 -77.87 -45.24 -53.84
CA SER A 4 -77.97 -45.07 -52.37
C SER A 4 -77.14 -43.98 -51.68
N TYR A 5 -77.83 -43.05 -51.00
CA TYR A 5 -77.87 -42.98 -49.53
C TYR A 5 -79.15 -42.23 -49.09
N VAL A 6 -79.73 -42.71 -48.00
CA VAL A 6 -81.04 -42.36 -47.45
C VAL A 6 -80.91 -41.16 -46.50
N THR A 7 -81.76 -40.17 -46.69
CA THR A 7 -82.06 -39.09 -45.73
C THR A 7 -82.99 -39.62 -44.64
N PRO A 8 -82.99 -39.02 -43.43
CA PRO A 8 -84.27 -38.47 -43.02
C PRO A 8 -84.22 -37.12 -42.30
N ILE A 9 -85.35 -36.45 -42.45
CA ILE A 9 -85.86 -35.23 -41.87
C ILE A 9 -85.97 -35.34 -40.35
N VAL A 10 -85.70 -34.24 -39.61
CA VAL A 10 -86.06 -34.08 -38.19
C VAL A 10 -86.67 -32.69 -37.95
N LEU A 11 -87.89 -32.71 -37.40
CA LEU A 11 -88.56 -31.59 -36.71
C LEU A 11 -87.79 -31.25 -35.41
N VAL A 12 -87.61 -29.96 -35.10
CA VAL A 12 -87.11 -29.51 -33.79
C VAL A 12 -88.19 -28.70 -33.08
N VAL A 13 -88.70 -29.26 -31.98
CA VAL A 13 -89.42 -28.57 -30.90
C VAL A 13 -88.41 -28.24 -29.79
N LEU A 14 -88.51 -27.03 -29.26
CA LEU A 14 -87.69 -26.44 -28.19
C LEU A 14 -87.46 -27.37 -27.00
N SER A 15 -86.20 -27.48 -26.58
CA SER A 15 -85.80 -27.88 -25.22
C SER A 15 -84.96 -26.78 -24.59
N LEU A 16 -85.43 -26.30 -23.44
CA LEU A 16 -84.72 -25.45 -22.49
C LEU A 16 -83.41 -26.15 -22.08
N LEU A 17 -82.27 -25.63 -22.51
CA LEU A 17 -80.97 -25.94 -21.92
C LEU A 17 -80.50 -24.75 -21.09
N VAL A 18 -80.71 -24.88 -19.79
CA VAL A 18 -79.92 -24.22 -18.76
C VAL A 18 -78.46 -24.64 -19.00
N SER A 19 -77.68 -23.79 -19.66
CA SER A 19 -76.23 -23.99 -19.73
C SER A 19 -75.63 -23.29 -18.52
N CYS A 20 -75.22 -24.11 -17.53
CA CYS A 20 -74.29 -23.67 -16.51
C CYS A 20 -73.10 -23.01 -17.22
N ALA A 21 -72.89 -21.73 -16.95
CA ALA A 21 -71.65 -21.04 -17.27
C ALA A 21 -70.52 -21.82 -16.57
N LYS A 22 -69.79 -22.66 -17.32
CA LYS A 22 -68.47 -23.08 -16.89
C LYS A 22 -67.63 -21.81 -16.90
N ASP A 23 -67.13 -21.40 -15.74
CA ASP A 23 -66.08 -20.39 -15.63
C ASP A 23 -64.99 -20.73 -16.64
N ARG A 24 -64.89 -19.92 -17.71
CA ARG A 24 -63.79 -20.07 -18.65
C ARG A 24 -62.52 -19.67 -17.88
N PRO A 25 -61.47 -20.50 -17.88
CA PRO A 25 -60.25 -20.16 -17.18
C PRO A 25 -59.75 -18.79 -17.66
N VAL A 26 -59.30 -17.98 -16.70
CA VAL A 26 -58.76 -16.65 -16.99
C VAL A 26 -57.53 -16.82 -17.88
N MET A 27 -57.57 -16.22 -19.07
CA MET A 27 -56.41 -16.07 -19.94
C MET A 27 -55.52 -15.01 -19.31
N LYS A 28 -54.51 -15.48 -18.57
CA LYS A 28 -53.56 -14.61 -17.90
C LYS A 28 -52.74 -13.83 -18.91
N LEU A 29 -52.46 -12.58 -18.58
CA LEU A 29 -51.46 -11.77 -19.28
C LEU A 29 -50.12 -12.50 -19.15
N PRO A 30 -49.44 -12.83 -20.27
CA PRO A 30 -48.16 -13.51 -20.24
C PRO A 30 -47.18 -12.75 -19.34
N ASP A 31 -46.59 -13.47 -18.39
CA ASP A 31 -45.47 -13.03 -17.59
C ASP A 31 -44.39 -14.13 -17.69
N PRO A 32 -43.82 -14.33 -18.89
CA PRO A 32 -43.00 -15.49 -19.20
C PRO A 32 -41.72 -15.57 -18.36
N GLU A 33 -41.25 -14.45 -17.80
CA GLU A 33 -40.03 -14.35 -16.99
C GLU A 33 -40.32 -14.20 -15.47
N GLY A 34 -41.59 -14.06 -15.08
CA GLY A 34 -41.98 -13.87 -13.68
C GLY A 34 -41.53 -12.52 -13.09
N ASP A 35 -41.41 -11.50 -13.94
CA ASP A 35 -40.77 -10.22 -13.61
C ASP A 35 -41.70 -9.26 -12.86
N ARG A 36 -43.00 -9.57 -12.79
CA ARG A 36 -43.99 -8.73 -12.13
C ARG A 36 -43.94 -8.91 -10.61
N MET A 37 -43.38 -7.93 -9.92
CA MET A 37 -43.18 -7.94 -8.47
C MET A 37 -44.16 -7.04 -7.72
N SER A 38 -44.44 -7.35 -6.45
CA SER A 38 -45.24 -6.50 -5.57
C SER A 38 -44.39 -5.36 -4.98
N LYS A 39 -44.88 -4.12 -5.06
CA LYS A 39 -44.25 -2.95 -4.41
C LYS A 39 -44.14 -3.12 -2.90
N GLN A 40 -45.07 -3.83 -2.28
CA GLN A 40 -45.12 -4.01 -0.81
C GLN A 40 -43.89 -4.72 -0.24
N VAL A 41 -43.23 -5.56 -1.04
CA VAL A 41 -41.99 -6.24 -0.65
C VAL A 41 -40.91 -5.21 -0.30
N PHE A 42 -40.83 -4.14 -1.09
CA PHE A 42 -39.84 -3.07 -0.99
C PHE A 42 -40.24 -1.97 0.02
N THR A 43 -41.51 -1.58 0.05
CA THR A 43 -41.99 -0.37 0.75
C THR A 43 -42.83 -0.59 2.02
N GLY A 44 -43.19 -1.83 2.39
CA GLY A 44 -44.24 -2.09 3.40
C GLY A 44 -44.11 -1.43 4.79
N ALA A 45 -45.14 -1.61 5.64
CA ALA A 45 -45.46 -0.87 6.89
C ALA A 45 -44.31 -0.58 7.90
N PRO A 46 -44.43 0.50 8.73
CA PRO A 46 -43.34 1.09 9.52
C PRO A 46 -42.64 0.15 10.49
N SER A 47 -41.33 0.29 10.65
CA SER A 47 -40.59 -0.23 11.82
C SER A 47 -40.24 0.90 12.82
N VAL A 48 -39.89 0.48 14.04
CA VAL A 48 -39.75 1.25 15.30
C VAL A 48 -38.75 2.44 15.25
N LEU A 49 -38.05 2.68 14.15
CA LEU A 49 -37.06 3.77 13.98
C LEU A 49 -37.66 5.17 13.78
N GLN A 50 -39.00 5.30 13.81
CA GLN A 50 -39.73 6.57 13.70
C GLN A 50 -39.24 7.68 14.67
N ALA A 51 -38.68 7.32 15.82
CA ALA A 51 -38.28 8.28 16.85
C ALA A 51 -36.97 9.04 16.55
N ALA A 52 -36.13 8.59 15.60
CA ALA A 52 -34.78 9.15 15.42
C ALA A 52 -34.60 10.04 14.18
N THR A 53 -35.46 9.93 13.16
CA THR A 53 -35.24 10.56 11.84
C THR A 53 -36.39 11.45 11.35
N GLY A 54 -37.57 11.41 11.99
CA GLY A 54 -38.71 12.25 11.62
C GLY A 54 -39.30 11.99 10.23
N ALA A 55 -38.95 10.87 9.58
CA ALA A 55 -39.45 10.49 8.25
C ALA A 55 -40.56 9.43 8.35
N ASN A 56 -41.57 9.54 7.46
CA ASN A 56 -42.72 8.63 7.40
C ASN A 56 -42.32 7.17 7.10
N SER A 57 -42.94 6.24 7.84
CA SER A 57 -43.29 4.84 7.52
C SER A 57 -42.35 3.90 6.73
N ALA A 58 -41.06 4.15 6.54
CA ALA A 58 -40.19 3.28 5.73
C ALA A 58 -39.65 2.02 6.47
N LYS A 59 -39.60 0.88 5.76
CA LYS A 59 -38.78 -0.30 6.11
C LYS A 59 -37.31 -0.05 5.73
N TYR A 60 -36.40 -0.23 6.69
CA TYR A 60 -34.96 -0.08 6.44
C TYR A 60 -34.31 -1.38 6.00
N TRP A 61 -33.39 -1.25 5.04
CA TRP A 61 -32.59 -2.32 4.47
C TRP A 61 -31.11 -2.05 4.69
N ALA A 62 -30.37 -3.08 5.07
CA ALA A 62 -28.92 -3.11 5.00
C ALA A 62 -28.54 -3.59 3.60
N ALA A 63 -27.87 -2.74 2.83
CA ALA A 63 -27.49 -2.98 1.45
C ALA A 63 -25.98 -3.11 1.34
N LYS A 64 -25.55 -4.12 0.59
CA LYS A 64 -24.16 -4.27 0.17
C LYS A 64 -24.08 -4.77 -1.27
N VAL A 65 -22.95 -4.47 -1.90
CA VAL A 65 -22.59 -5.00 -3.22
C VAL A 65 -21.27 -5.74 -3.10
N THR A 66 -21.21 -6.96 -3.64
CA THR A 66 -20.01 -7.80 -3.63
C THR A 66 -19.69 -8.23 -5.06
N VAL A 67 -18.44 -8.10 -5.48
CA VAL A 67 -17.94 -8.71 -6.72
C VAL A 67 -17.85 -10.21 -6.48
N VAL A 68 -18.70 -11.01 -7.13
CA VAL A 68 -18.76 -12.46 -6.89
C VAL A 68 -17.98 -13.27 -7.91
N ASN A 69 -17.68 -12.66 -9.07
CA ASN A 69 -16.91 -13.27 -10.14
C ASN A 69 -16.31 -12.18 -11.05
N THR A 70 -15.17 -12.47 -11.66
CA THR A 70 -14.51 -11.62 -12.66
C THR A 70 -13.97 -12.50 -13.79
N SER A 71 -13.91 -11.97 -15.02
CA SER A 71 -13.01 -12.54 -16.03
C SER A 71 -11.58 -12.39 -15.53
N SER A 72 -10.72 -13.37 -15.76
CA SER A 72 -9.31 -13.32 -15.35
C SER A 72 -8.67 -11.99 -15.75
N ASN A 73 -7.91 -11.36 -14.83
CA ASN A 73 -7.07 -10.20 -15.13
C ASN A 73 -7.82 -8.85 -15.32
N SER A 74 -8.97 -8.65 -14.66
CA SER A 74 -9.71 -7.39 -14.81
C SER A 74 -8.95 -6.17 -14.29
N GLY A 75 -7.90 -6.33 -13.46
CA GLY A 75 -6.89 -5.29 -13.18
C GLY A 75 -7.35 -4.06 -12.38
N PHE A 76 -8.66 -3.83 -12.20
CA PHE A 76 -9.21 -2.75 -11.37
C PHE A 76 -10.14 -3.24 -10.26
N VAL A 77 -10.66 -4.46 -10.33
CA VAL A 77 -11.46 -5.11 -9.28
C VAL A 77 -11.08 -6.58 -9.20
N PHE A 78 -11.41 -7.22 -8.07
CA PHE A 78 -11.15 -8.64 -7.84
C PHE A 78 -12.35 -9.31 -7.17
N THR A 79 -12.41 -10.64 -7.26
CA THR A 79 -13.49 -11.43 -6.64
C THR A 79 -13.47 -11.27 -5.12
N GLY A 80 -14.60 -10.93 -4.52
CA GLY A 80 -14.75 -10.68 -3.08
C GLY A 80 -14.70 -9.22 -2.69
N PHE A 81 -14.23 -8.33 -3.57
CA PHE A 81 -14.27 -6.89 -3.36
C PHE A 81 -15.71 -6.44 -3.03
N GLN A 82 -15.90 -5.75 -1.90
CA GLN A 82 -17.22 -5.44 -1.38
C GLN A 82 -17.38 -3.99 -0.95
N SER A 83 -18.60 -3.46 -1.09
CA SER A 83 -18.96 -2.12 -0.64
C SER A 83 -19.07 -2.07 0.88
N ASP A 84 -19.00 -0.86 1.46
CA ASP A 84 -19.52 -0.63 2.81
C ASP A 84 -20.97 -1.13 2.92
N LEU A 85 -21.35 -1.66 4.08
CA LEU A 85 -22.75 -1.89 4.40
C LEU A 85 -23.47 -0.55 4.60
N LYS A 86 -24.45 -0.24 3.77
CA LYS A 86 -25.27 0.97 3.89
C LYS A 86 -26.64 0.64 4.46
N VAL A 87 -27.22 1.54 5.25
CA VAL A 87 -28.61 1.43 5.69
C VAL A 87 -29.46 2.42 4.91
N GLY A 88 -30.54 1.94 4.29
CA GLY A 88 -31.34 2.74 3.39
C GLY A 88 -32.78 2.27 3.27
N TYR A 89 -33.54 2.90 2.38
CA TYR A 89 -34.93 2.53 2.06
C TYR A 89 -35.22 2.71 0.57
N PHE A 90 -36.20 1.95 0.08
CA PHE A 90 -36.65 2.02 -1.30
C PHE A 90 -37.80 3.01 -1.46
N GLU A 91 -37.80 3.74 -2.58
CA GLU A 91 -38.88 4.64 -2.97
C GLU A 91 -39.18 4.50 -4.46
N PHE A 92 -40.46 4.45 -4.81
CA PHE A 92 -40.92 4.43 -6.19
C PHE A 92 -41.26 5.84 -6.67
N THR A 93 -40.81 6.17 -7.86
CA THR A 93 -41.22 7.34 -8.63
C THR A 93 -41.97 6.90 -9.89
N ARG A 94 -42.37 7.84 -10.74
CA ARG A 94 -43.10 7.53 -11.99
C ARG A 94 -42.33 6.55 -12.89
N ASP A 95 -41.02 6.68 -12.95
CA ASP A 95 -40.13 5.99 -13.89
C ASP A 95 -38.98 5.23 -13.21
N LYS A 96 -38.67 5.52 -11.94
CA LYS A 96 -37.57 4.87 -11.20
C LYS A 96 -37.98 4.20 -9.89
N LEU A 97 -37.30 3.11 -9.54
CA LEU A 97 -37.14 2.63 -8.16
C LEU A 97 -35.79 3.15 -7.64
N LYS A 98 -35.77 3.86 -6.52
CA LYS A 98 -34.55 4.44 -5.93
C LYS A 98 -34.27 3.81 -4.57
N PHE A 99 -32.99 3.59 -4.26
CA PHE A 99 -32.53 3.21 -2.93
C PHE A 99 -31.78 4.38 -2.30
N PHE A 100 -32.36 4.97 -1.26
CA PHE A 100 -31.82 6.14 -0.57
C PHE A 100 -30.99 5.75 0.65
N ASN A 101 -29.92 6.49 0.91
CA ASN A 101 -29.17 6.40 2.15
C ASN A 101 -30.00 6.97 3.32
N ALA A 102 -30.27 6.14 4.33
CA ALA A 102 -30.98 6.55 5.54
C ALA A 102 -30.05 7.23 6.56
N ILE A 103 -28.74 6.99 6.47
CA ILE A 103 -27.72 7.54 7.36
C ILE A 103 -26.94 8.61 6.58
N LEU A 104 -27.51 9.82 6.57
CA LEU A 104 -26.93 10.97 5.89
C LEU A 104 -25.79 11.60 6.72
N PRO A 105 -24.60 11.81 6.12
CA PRO A 105 -23.55 12.65 6.71
C PRO A 105 -24.13 14.01 7.09
N TYR A 106 -23.76 14.61 8.22
CA TYR A 106 -24.44 15.81 8.72
C TYR A 106 -24.48 16.95 7.68
N LYS A 107 -23.43 17.13 6.86
CA LYS A 107 -23.39 18.15 5.80
C LYS A 107 -24.50 17.97 4.74
N SER A 108 -24.90 16.74 4.45
CA SER A 108 -26.00 16.47 3.50
C SER A 108 -27.38 16.78 4.10
N LYS A 109 -27.52 16.73 5.43
CA LYS A 109 -28.75 17.18 6.12
C LYS A 109 -28.99 18.68 5.99
N VAL A 110 -27.93 19.49 5.84
CA VAL A 110 -28.03 20.94 5.60
C VAL A 110 -28.65 21.24 4.23
N ASN A 111 -28.35 20.42 3.21
CA ASN A 111 -28.91 20.53 1.86
C ASN A 111 -30.25 19.78 1.66
N ARG A 112 -30.81 19.15 2.71
CA ARG A 112 -32.12 18.46 2.77
C ARG A 112 -32.44 17.40 1.69
N LEU A 113 -31.53 17.06 0.78
CA LEU A 113 -31.77 16.02 -0.22
C LEU A 113 -31.15 14.69 0.23
N PRO A 114 -31.92 13.59 0.28
CA PRO A 114 -31.38 12.27 0.54
C PRO A 114 -30.46 11.82 -0.60
N GLU A 115 -29.33 11.22 -0.24
CA GLU A 115 -28.35 10.67 -1.19
C GLU A 115 -28.92 9.39 -1.83
N VAL A 116 -29.03 9.38 -3.15
CA VAL A 116 -29.41 8.18 -3.92
C VAL A 116 -28.18 7.29 -4.06
N ILE A 117 -28.27 6.05 -3.56
CA ILE A 117 -27.20 5.06 -3.69
C ILE A 117 -27.32 4.32 -5.03
N ASN A 118 -28.54 3.88 -5.38
CA ASN A 118 -28.83 3.18 -6.63
C ASN A 118 -30.23 3.55 -7.14
N GLU A 119 -30.43 3.47 -8.45
CA GLU A 119 -31.74 3.60 -9.09
C GLU A 119 -31.89 2.70 -10.32
N TRP A 120 -33.12 2.26 -10.59
CA TRP A 120 -33.48 1.36 -11.67
C TRP A 120 -34.75 1.83 -12.37
N ASP A 121 -34.83 1.62 -13.68
CA ASP A 121 -36.04 1.88 -14.46
C ASP A 121 -37.16 0.89 -14.09
N VAL A 122 -38.35 1.44 -13.86
CA VAL A 122 -39.56 0.65 -13.52
C VAL A 122 -40.70 0.92 -14.48
N THR A 123 -41.47 -0.13 -14.75
CA THR A 123 -42.79 -0.02 -15.36
C THR A 123 -43.84 -0.49 -14.34
N HIS A 124 -44.74 0.42 -13.94
CA HIS A 124 -45.79 0.12 -12.97
C HIS A 124 -46.91 -0.70 -13.61
N SER A 125 -47.29 -1.80 -12.97
CA SER A 125 -48.30 -2.74 -13.46
C SER A 125 -49.45 -2.95 -12.48
N GLU A 126 -50.68 -2.97 -12.98
CA GLU A 126 -51.85 -3.51 -12.31
C GLU A 126 -52.72 -4.26 -13.32
N LYS A 127 -53.16 -5.47 -12.94
CA LYS A 127 -53.94 -6.33 -13.83
C LYS A 127 -55.42 -6.18 -13.51
N ARG A 128 -56.24 -6.13 -14.57
CA ARG A 128 -57.71 -6.23 -14.49
C ARG A 128 -58.23 -7.17 -15.57
N LEU A 129 -59.46 -7.63 -15.44
CA LEU A 129 -60.14 -8.30 -16.55
C LEU A 129 -60.57 -7.27 -17.61
N ALA A 130 -60.37 -7.62 -18.87
CA ALA A 130 -60.73 -6.80 -20.02
C ALA A 130 -62.26 -6.68 -20.13
N GLU A 131 -62.75 -5.54 -20.57
CA GLU A 131 -64.17 -5.29 -20.83
C GLU A 131 -64.40 -5.13 -22.34
N SER A 132 -65.42 -5.83 -22.86
CA SER A 132 -65.91 -5.68 -24.24
C SER A 132 -67.42 -5.55 -24.20
N ASP A 133 -67.97 -4.53 -24.84
CA ASP A 133 -69.42 -4.25 -24.92
C ASP A 133 -70.13 -4.20 -23.54
N GLY A 134 -69.45 -3.63 -22.53
CA GLY A 134 -69.98 -3.52 -21.17
C GLY A 134 -70.01 -4.83 -20.38
N LYS A 135 -69.37 -5.91 -20.89
CA LYS A 135 -69.23 -7.20 -20.19
C LYS A 135 -67.77 -7.50 -19.88
N VAL A 136 -67.53 -7.96 -18.65
CA VAL A 136 -66.22 -8.45 -18.21
C VAL A 136 -65.90 -9.76 -18.92
N THR A 137 -64.76 -9.80 -19.61
CA THR A 137 -64.23 -10.97 -20.31
C THR A 137 -63.33 -11.80 -19.39
N ASN A 138 -62.95 -13.01 -19.82
CA ASN A 138 -62.00 -13.86 -19.10
C ASN A 138 -60.53 -13.58 -19.48
N GLN A 139 -60.20 -12.44 -20.09
CA GLN A 139 -58.83 -12.08 -20.47
C GLN A 139 -58.28 -11.00 -19.55
N GLU A 140 -57.07 -11.19 -19.01
CA GLU A 140 -56.38 -10.12 -18.27
C GLU A 140 -55.85 -9.06 -19.24
N GLN A 141 -55.96 -7.80 -18.86
CA GLN A 141 -55.27 -6.66 -19.46
C GLN A 141 -54.63 -5.80 -18.37
N GLU A 142 -53.68 -4.96 -18.77
CA GLU A 142 -53.12 -3.93 -17.90
C GLU A 142 -54.19 -2.87 -17.64
N ASP A 143 -54.29 -2.36 -16.40
CA ASP A 143 -55.27 -1.34 -16.03
C ASP A 143 -54.78 0.07 -16.44
N PRO A 144 -55.40 0.71 -17.46
CA PRO A 144 -55.00 2.04 -17.90
C PRO A 144 -55.61 3.16 -17.03
N TYR A 145 -56.58 2.85 -16.17
CA TYR A 145 -57.33 3.84 -15.39
C TYR A 145 -56.69 4.14 -14.03
N LEU A 146 -55.73 3.31 -13.59
CA LEU A 146 -54.97 3.53 -12.38
C LEU A 146 -53.71 4.33 -12.65
N ASN A 147 -53.56 5.45 -11.95
CA ASN A 147 -52.29 6.17 -11.85
C ASN A 147 -51.21 5.26 -11.24
N TRP A 148 -49.95 5.48 -11.63
CA TRP A 148 -48.81 4.64 -11.22
C TRP A 148 -48.70 4.44 -9.70
N GLU A 149 -49.03 5.46 -8.90
CA GLU A 149 -49.03 5.41 -7.42
C GLU A 149 -49.97 4.34 -6.85
N ARG A 150 -51.08 4.08 -7.56
CA ARG A 150 -52.12 3.14 -7.14
C ARG A 150 -51.93 1.73 -7.68
N LYS A 151 -50.98 1.53 -8.60
CA LYS A 151 -50.62 0.21 -9.12
C LYS A 151 -49.76 -0.54 -8.10
N ASN A 152 -50.15 -1.74 -7.68
CA ASN A 152 -49.47 -2.47 -6.62
C ASN A 152 -48.25 -3.26 -7.10
N PHE A 153 -48.13 -3.47 -8.41
CA PHE A 153 -47.04 -4.25 -8.99
C PHE A 153 -46.18 -3.40 -9.93
N PHE A 154 -45.03 -3.95 -10.29
CA PHE A 154 -44.10 -3.33 -11.22
C PHE A 154 -43.22 -4.39 -11.86
N THR A 155 -42.63 -4.06 -13.00
CA THR A 155 -41.49 -4.75 -13.60
C THR A 155 -40.29 -3.82 -13.58
N LEU A 156 -39.09 -4.39 -13.63
CA LEU A 156 -37.83 -3.66 -13.52
C LEU A 156 -36.84 -4.16 -14.58
N ASP A 157 -36.14 -3.24 -15.24
CA ASP A 157 -34.95 -3.60 -16.00
C ASP A 157 -33.73 -3.61 -15.06
N TRP A 158 -33.34 -4.81 -14.65
CA TRP A 158 -32.20 -5.02 -13.75
C TRP A 158 -30.86 -4.64 -14.39
N ALA A 159 -30.74 -4.78 -15.71
CA ALA A 159 -29.51 -4.51 -16.46
C ALA A 159 -29.27 -3.01 -16.65
N GLN A 160 -30.35 -2.20 -16.69
CA GLN A 160 -30.32 -0.74 -16.69
C GLN A 160 -30.12 -0.12 -15.30
N ALA A 161 -29.57 -0.86 -14.34
CA ALA A 161 -29.10 -0.27 -13.09
C ALA A 161 -28.19 0.92 -13.44
N ASN A 162 -28.65 2.14 -13.13
CA ASN A 162 -27.90 3.36 -13.35
C ASN A 162 -26.93 3.46 -12.18
N ILE A 163 -25.90 2.63 -12.22
CA ILE A 163 -24.91 2.51 -11.15
C ILE A 163 -24.14 3.84 -11.13
N SER A 164 -24.02 4.43 -9.95
CA SER A 164 -22.81 5.16 -9.64
C SER A 164 -21.93 4.15 -8.90
N GLU A 165 -21.08 3.39 -9.60
CA GLU A 165 -20.08 2.53 -8.93
C GLU A 165 -19.27 3.41 -7.97
N ALA A 166 -19.16 4.70 -8.29
CA ALA A 166 -18.66 5.74 -7.43
C ALA A 166 -19.45 6.02 -6.15
N ALA A 167 -20.76 5.87 -6.12
CA ALA A 167 -21.56 5.98 -4.88
C ALA A 167 -21.53 4.68 -4.06
N THR A 168 -21.37 3.53 -4.72
CA THR A 168 -21.33 2.22 -4.06
C THR A 168 -19.95 1.91 -3.48
N PHE A 169 -18.88 2.27 -4.19
CA PHE A 169 -17.47 2.08 -3.80
C PHE A 169 -16.70 3.42 -3.71
N PRO A 170 -17.16 4.39 -2.90
CA PRO A 170 -16.72 5.79 -2.98
C PRO A 170 -15.23 6.05 -2.67
N TYR A 171 -14.54 5.10 -2.02
CA TYR A 171 -13.18 5.32 -1.51
C TYR A 171 -12.11 4.45 -2.17
N SER A 172 -12.51 3.38 -2.85
CA SER A 172 -11.62 2.28 -3.20
C SER A 172 -11.15 2.29 -4.66
N LEU A 173 -11.76 3.12 -5.51
CA LEU A 173 -11.37 3.25 -6.90
C LEU A 173 -11.30 4.74 -7.27
N ASP A 174 -10.18 5.14 -7.86
CA ASP A 174 -9.99 6.50 -8.33
C ASP A 174 -10.80 6.71 -9.61
N TRP A 175 -12.06 7.06 -9.47
CA TRP A 175 -13.02 7.02 -10.57
C TRP A 175 -12.67 7.87 -11.78
N ALA A 176 -12.03 9.02 -11.56
CA ALA A 176 -11.56 9.85 -12.65
C ALA A 176 -10.45 9.17 -13.47
N THR A 177 -9.67 8.28 -12.86
CA THR A 177 -8.56 7.55 -13.49
C THR A 177 -9.01 6.17 -13.97
N THR A 178 -9.77 5.43 -13.15
CA THR A 178 -10.35 4.12 -13.49
C THR A 178 -11.28 4.21 -14.69
N PHE A 179 -12.24 5.15 -14.75
CA PHE A 179 -13.14 5.26 -15.90
C PHE A 179 -12.51 5.94 -17.13
N ARG A 180 -11.34 6.58 -16.98
CA ARG A 180 -10.49 6.91 -18.13
C ARG A 180 -9.91 5.64 -18.76
N CYS A 181 -9.67 4.62 -17.94
CA CYS A 181 -9.07 3.34 -18.33
C CYS A 181 -10.08 2.25 -18.64
N TRP A 182 -11.31 2.32 -18.16
CA TRP A 182 -12.28 1.23 -18.21
C TRP A 182 -13.66 1.79 -18.58
N GLN A 183 -14.15 1.45 -19.78
CA GLN A 183 -15.44 1.93 -20.30
C GLN A 183 -16.47 0.81 -20.28
N LYS A 184 -17.60 1.03 -19.60
CA LYS A 184 -18.75 0.10 -19.60
C LYS A 184 -19.29 -0.07 -21.03
N LYS A 185 -19.38 -1.31 -21.51
CA LYS A 185 -19.88 -1.69 -22.84
C LYS A 185 -21.29 -2.25 -22.77
N ALA A 186 -21.53 -3.16 -21.84
CA ALA A 186 -22.81 -3.82 -21.66
C ALA A 186 -23.03 -4.13 -20.18
N ALA A 187 -24.30 -4.32 -19.81
CA ALA A 187 -24.69 -4.90 -18.54
C ALA A 187 -25.85 -5.86 -18.78
N TYR A 188 -25.93 -6.90 -17.97
CA TYR A 188 -26.96 -7.94 -18.08
C TYR A 188 -27.25 -8.55 -16.70
N LEU A 189 -28.49 -8.98 -16.48
CA LEU A 189 -28.84 -9.76 -15.32
C LEU A 189 -28.28 -11.18 -15.49
N VAL A 190 -27.55 -11.68 -14.50
CA VAL A 190 -27.09 -13.09 -14.51
C VAL A 190 -28.30 -13.98 -14.28
N GLU A 191 -28.46 -14.99 -15.14
CA GLU A 191 -29.55 -15.96 -15.09
C GLU A 191 -29.62 -16.66 -13.72
N ASP A 192 -30.84 -16.90 -13.22
CA ASP A 192 -31.11 -17.53 -11.92
C ASP A 192 -30.39 -16.91 -10.70
N SER A 193 -30.01 -15.63 -10.78
CA SER A 193 -29.35 -14.90 -9.70
C SER A 193 -30.32 -14.22 -8.72
N ARG A 194 -31.60 -14.08 -9.09
CA ARG A 194 -32.61 -13.34 -8.34
C ARG A 194 -33.19 -14.14 -7.19
N GLU A 195 -33.23 -13.53 -6.00
CA GLU A 195 -33.99 -14.00 -4.84
C GLU A 195 -34.73 -12.80 -4.26
N ILE A 196 -36.06 -12.82 -4.28
CA ILE A 196 -36.89 -11.72 -3.82
C ILE A 196 -37.92 -12.26 -2.84
N THR A 197 -37.73 -11.93 -1.57
CA THR A 197 -38.59 -12.31 -0.47
C THR A 197 -38.91 -11.07 0.35
N GLU A 198 -39.81 -11.19 1.33
CA GLU A 198 -40.05 -10.07 2.22
C GLU A 198 -38.79 -9.63 2.96
N ASP A 199 -37.97 -10.54 3.47
CA ASP A 199 -36.85 -10.21 4.35
C ASP A 199 -35.50 -10.06 3.63
N TYR A 200 -35.44 -10.42 2.34
CA TYR A 200 -34.20 -10.44 1.57
C TYR A 200 -34.45 -10.23 0.08
N ILE A 201 -33.65 -9.35 -0.53
CA ILE A 201 -33.63 -9.10 -1.97
C ILE A 201 -32.19 -9.25 -2.46
N SER A 202 -31.97 -10.06 -3.48
CA SER A 202 -30.67 -10.26 -4.12
C SER A 202 -30.80 -10.48 -5.60
N PHE A 203 -29.80 -10.02 -6.34
CA PHE A 203 -29.64 -10.23 -7.78
C PHE A 203 -28.18 -9.97 -8.17
N THR A 204 -27.74 -10.52 -9.31
CA THR A 204 -26.36 -10.33 -9.80
C THR A 204 -26.37 -9.71 -11.19
N ILE A 205 -25.62 -8.62 -11.36
CA ILE A 205 -25.45 -7.92 -12.63
C ILE A 205 -24.05 -8.20 -13.17
N GLY A 206 -23.97 -8.80 -14.36
CA GLY A 206 -22.74 -8.86 -15.15
C GLY A 206 -22.54 -7.56 -15.90
N VAL A 207 -21.31 -7.03 -15.89
CA VAL A 207 -20.94 -5.80 -16.59
C VAL A 207 -19.67 -6.04 -17.38
N ASP A 208 -19.70 -5.73 -18.67
CA ASP A 208 -18.55 -5.83 -19.56
C ASP A 208 -17.88 -4.47 -19.68
N TYR A 209 -16.57 -4.42 -19.43
CA TYR A 209 -15.73 -3.24 -19.50
C TYR A 209 -14.68 -3.38 -20.59
N GLN A 210 -14.54 -2.36 -21.42
CA GLN A 210 -13.44 -2.23 -22.37
C GLN A 210 -12.32 -1.39 -21.78
N GLN A 211 -11.10 -1.91 -21.77
CA GLN A 211 -9.94 -1.13 -21.37
C GLN A 211 -9.51 -0.10 -22.45
N ASN A 212 -9.17 1.11 -22.03
CA ASN A 212 -8.62 2.15 -22.89
C ASN A 212 -7.10 1.97 -23.07
N SER A 213 -6.65 2.05 -24.33
CA SER A 213 -5.24 2.01 -24.72
C SER A 213 -4.33 2.99 -23.96
N LEU A 214 -4.81 4.18 -23.59
CA LEU A 214 -4.00 5.17 -22.88
C LEU A 214 -3.51 4.72 -21.50
N CYS A 215 -4.18 3.73 -20.90
CA CYS A 215 -3.85 3.24 -19.56
C CYS A 215 -2.85 2.09 -19.56
N ASN A 216 -2.26 1.80 -20.71
CA ASN A 216 -1.20 0.81 -20.82
C ASN A 216 -0.27 1.20 -21.98
N MET A 217 0.99 1.55 -21.64
CA MET A 217 2.02 1.95 -22.60
C MET A 217 2.38 0.84 -23.62
N SER A 218 2.00 -0.41 -23.36
CA SER A 218 2.17 -1.53 -24.30
C SER A 218 1.02 -1.67 -25.31
N THR A 219 -0.14 -1.05 -25.11
CA THR A 219 -1.32 -1.26 -25.98
C THR A 219 -1.15 -0.73 -27.41
N ARG A 220 -0.33 0.31 -27.62
CA ARG A 220 0.04 0.77 -28.98
C ARG A 220 0.71 -0.32 -29.81
N ARG A 221 1.23 -1.38 -29.17
CA ARG A 221 1.85 -2.54 -29.84
C ARG A 221 0.93 -3.77 -29.93
N HIS A 222 -0.26 -3.74 -29.30
CA HIS A 222 -1.20 -4.87 -29.18
C HIS A 222 -2.62 -4.58 -29.70
N HIS A 223 -2.75 -3.80 -30.78
CA HIS A 223 -4.04 -3.44 -31.41
C HIS A 223 -4.94 -4.62 -31.87
N ARG A 224 -4.53 -5.89 -31.67
CA ARG A 224 -5.27 -7.09 -32.08
C ARG A 224 -5.81 -7.95 -30.93
N SER A 225 -5.59 -7.57 -29.66
CA SER A 225 -6.10 -8.31 -28.50
C SER A 225 -7.44 -7.71 -28.03
N ASP A 226 -8.40 -8.57 -27.67
CA ASP A 226 -9.68 -8.15 -27.07
C ASP A 226 -9.47 -7.85 -25.58
N PHE A 227 -9.53 -6.58 -25.20
CA PHE A 227 -9.38 -6.09 -23.82
C PHE A 227 -10.74 -5.85 -23.15
N THR A 228 -11.69 -6.77 -23.37
CA THR A 228 -13.00 -6.76 -22.75
C THR A 228 -12.98 -7.65 -21.51
N PHE A 229 -13.40 -7.11 -20.36
CA PHE A 229 -13.37 -7.77 -19.07
C PHE A 229 -14.74 -7.72 -18.43
N SER A 230 -15.22 -8.86 -17.94
CA SER A 230 -16.54 -8.99 -17.33
C SER A 230 -16.44 -9.04 -15.82
N VAL A 231 -17.30 -8.30 -15.13
CA VAL A 231 -17.37 -8.26 -13.66
C VAL A 231 -18.81 -8.55 -13.24
N GLN A 232 -19.00 -9.45 -12.27
CA GLN A 232 -20.32 -9.77 -11.72
C GLN A 232 -20.50 -9.15 -10.33
N TYR A 233 -21.40 -8.17 -10.24
CA TYR A 233 -21.77 -7.48 -9.00
C TYR A 233 -23.04 -8.09 -8.43
N LYS A 234 -22.94 -8.71 -7.24
CA LYS A 234 -24.10 -9.18 -6.50
C LYS A 234 -24.58 -8.10 -5.55
N TYR A 235 -25.83 -7.71 -5.71
CA TYR A 235 -26.53 -6.81 -4.82
C TYR A 235 -27.26 -7.65 -3.77
N SER A 236 -27.11 -7.26 -2.50
CA SER A 236 -27.73 -7.95 -1.38
C SER A 236 -28.36 -6.93 -0.44
N PHE A 237 -29.67 -6.99 -0.28
CA PHE A 237 -30.46 -6.18 0.65
C PHE A 237 -31.08 -7.09 1.70
N VAL A 238 -30.66 -6.91 2.95
CA VAL A 238 -31.16 -7.65 4.10
C VAL A 238 -31.98 -6.71 4.96
N ARG A 239 -33.16 -7.13 5.43
CA ARG A 239 -33.93 -6.28 6.35
C ARG A 239 -33.17 -5.99 7.63
N VAL A 240 -33.13 -4.73 8.04
CA VAL A 240 -32.54 -4.33 9.33
C VAL A 240 -33.48 -4.79 10.44
N LYS A 241 -33.04 -5.75 11.24
CA LYS A 241 -33.74 -6.21 12.44
C LYS A 241 -33.17 -5.46 13.66
N PRO A 242 -34.00 -5.03 14.64
CA PRO A 242 -33.48 -4.48 15.89
C PRO A 242 -32.54 -5.50 16.52
N SER A 243 -31.33 -5.09 16.94
CA SER A 243 -30.43 -6.04 17.61
C SER A 243 -31.07 -6.47 18.92
N SER A 244 -31.35 -7.76 19.06
CA SER A 244 -31.95 -8.32 20.28
C SER A 244 -30.89 -8.41 21.37
N GLY A 245 -30.55 -7.27 21.98
CA GLY A 245 -29.71 -7.21 23.19
C GLY A 245 -28.19 -7.04 22.97
N PHE A 246 -27.71 -6.80 21.74
CA PHE A 246 -26.32 -6.39 21.52
C PHE A 246 -26.07 -5.01 22.13
N GLN A 247 -24.98 -4.87 22.88
CA GLN A 247 -24.59 -3.60 23.48
C GLN A 247 -23.41 -3.02 22.71
N PRO A 248 -23.60 -1.89 22.00
CA PRO A 248 -22.51 -1.17 21.36
C PRO A 248 -21.41 -0.78 22.35
N TYR A 249 -20.16 -0.94 21.95
CA TYR A 249 -19.04 -0.36 22.68
C TYR A 249 -18.75 1.01 22.06
N VAL A 250 -18.93 2.06 22.85
CA VAL A 250 -18.75 3.44 22.43
C VAL A 250 -17.43 3.96 22.97
N TYR A 251 -16.53 4.39 22.10
CA TYR A 251 -15.31 5.07 22.55
C TYR A 251 -15.65 6.41 23.18
N THR A 252 -14.80 6.85 24.11
CA THR A 252 -14.94 8.13 24.80
C THR A 252 -14.64 9.35 23.94
N GLY A 253 -14.07 9.14 22.74
CA GLY A 253 -13.77 10.17 21.74
C GLY A 253 -12.63 9.76 20.83
N GLU A 254 -12.07 10.72 20.08
CA GLU A 254 -10.88 10.50 19.24
C GLU A 254 -9.60 10.28 20.04
N ASP A 255 -9.50 10.90 21.21
CA ASP A 255 -8.35 10.79 22.10
C ASP A 255 -8.48 9.60 23.06
N ASP A 256 -9.42 8.68 22.81
CA ASP A 256 -9.61 7.50 23.65
C ASP A 256 -8.30 6.70 23.71
N PRO A 257 -7.69 6.49 24.91
CA PRO A 257 -6.44 5.77 25.05
C PRO A 257 -6.47 4.35 24.48
N LEU A 258 -7.66 3.77 24.31
CA LEU A 258 -7.85 2.47 23.68
C LEU A 258 -7.44 2.48 22.20
N LEU A 259 -7.68 3.58 21.48
CA LEU A 259 -7.31 3.70 20.06
C LEU A 259 -5.79 3.66 19.85
N ALA A 260 -5.01 4.08 20.86
CA ALA A 260 -3.55 3.98 20.87
C ALA A 260 -3.04 2.65 21.47
N LYS A 261 -3.94 1.75 21.87
CA LYS A 261 -3.62 0.50 22.57
C LYS A 261 -3.97 -0.74 21.76
N TYR A 262 -5.21 -0.82 21.28
CA TYR A 262 -5.70 -1.94 20.47
C TYR A 262 -6.31 -1.39 19.19
N GLY A 263 -5.86 -1.93 18.06
CA GLY A 263 -6.36 -1.60 16.74
C GLY A 263 -7.62 -2.35 16.40
N TYR A 264 -8.78 -1.72 16.58
CA TYR A 264 -10.04 -2.25 16.09
C TYR A 264 -10.57 -1.43 14.93
N PHE A 265 -11.26 -2.09 14.00
CA PHE A 265 -12.11 -1.38 13.06
C PHE A 265 -13.21 -0.66 13.82
N ARG A 266 -13.60 0.51 13.30
CA ARG A 266 -14.58 1.36 13.95
C ARG A 266 -15.63 1.86 12.97
N THR A 267 -16.86 1.89 13.44
CA THR A 267 -17.96 2.58 12.78
C THR A 267 -18.02 4.00 13.31
N VAL A 268 -18.03 5.00 12.43
CA VAL A 268 -18.13 6.41 12.81
C VAL A 268 -19.52 6.92 12.51
N LYS A 269 -20.16 7.49 13.53
CA LYS A 269 -21.46 8.13 13.45
C LYS A 269 -21.31 9.63 13.66
N GLU A 270 -21.49 10.39 12.58
CA GLU A 270 -21.47 11.86 12.62
C GLU A 270 -22.76 12.42 13.25
N GLY A 271 -22.61 13.50 14.02
CA GLY A 271 -23.72 14.17 14.69
C GLY A 271 -23.37 15.57 15.20
N LEU A 272 -24.25 16.12 16.04
CA LEU A 272 -24.03 17.36 16.77
C LEU A 272 -24.10 17.12 18.27
N ALA A 273 -23.20 17.75 19.01
CA ALA A 273 -23.35 17.92 20.45
C ALA A 273 -24.51 18.89 20.77
N LYS A 274 -24.96 18.90 22.03
CA LYS A 274 -26.07 19.74 22.50
C LYS A 274 -25.85 21.24 22.26
N ASP A 275 -24.61 21.68 22.09
CA ASP A 275 -24.20 23.07 21.86
C ASP A 275 -24.04 23.41 20.37
N GLY A 276 -24.43 22.51 19.47
CA GLY A 276 -24.38 22.74 18.02
C GLY A 276 -23.00 22.54 17.38
N ARG A 277 -21.98 22.08 18.14
CA ARG A 277 -20.70 21.66 17.56
C ARG A 277 -20.81 20.27 16.93
N TYR A 278 -20.04 20.03 15.88
CA TYR A 278 -19.86 18.69 15.31
C TYR A 278 -19.38 17.72 16.40
N SER A 279 -19.98 16.54 16.43
CA SER A 279 -19.62 15.49 17.37
C SER A 279 -19.68 14.15 16.64
N ASN A 280 -18.58 13.40 16.71
CA ASN A 280 -18.51 12.05 16.18
C ASN A 280 -18.61 11.04 17.32
N THR A 281 -19.41 10.01 17.11
CA THR A 281 -19.44 8.84 17.98
C THR A 281 -18.69 7.71 17.28
N PHE A 282 -17.69 7.16 17.93
CA PHE A 282 -16.93 6.02 17.43
C PHE A 282 -17.43 4.75 18.11
N LEU A 283 -17.73 3.73 17.32
CA LEU A 283 -18.20 2.43 17.77
C LEU A 283 -17.17 1.36 17.41
N MET A 284 -16.80 0.51 18.35
CA MET A 284 -15.91 -0.63 18.07
C MET A 284 -16.67 -1.68 17.27
N ASN A 285 -16.12 -2.10 16.13
CA ASN A 285 -16.71 -3.18 15.34
C ASN A 285 -16.40 -4.52 16.02
N ARG A 286 -17.45 -5.28 16.37
CA ARG A 286 -17.29 -6.58 17.03
C ARG A 286 -18.51 -7.47 16.84
N TRP A 287 -18.29 -8.78 16.92
CA TRP A 287 -19.35 -9.78 16.96
C TRP A 287 -20.14 -9.73 18.27
N ASP A 288 -21.41 -10.13 18.23
CA ASP A 288 -22.21 -10.30 19.43
C ASP A 288 -21.64 -11.43 20.31
N PRO A 289 -21.16 -11.14 21.53
CA PRO A 289 -20.52 -12.15 22.39
C PRO A 289 -21.50 -13.19 22.94
N LYS A 290 -22.82 -13.00 22.73
CA LYS A 290 -23.87 -13.91 23.22
C LYS A 290 -24.37 -14.87 22.15
N LYS A 291 -23.88 -14.77 20.91
CA LYS A 291 -24.34 -15.55 19.76
C LYS A 291 -23.22 -16.42 19.19
N SER A 292 -23.63 -17.54 18.61
CA SER A 292 -22.80 -18.36 17.74
C SER A 292 -22.86 -17.81 16.31
N HIS A 293 -21.72 -17.82 15.63
CA HIS A 293 -21.53 -17.26 14.29
C HIS A 293 -21.01 -18.33 13.34
N THR A 294 -21.54 -18.38 12.12
CA THR A 294 -21.29 -19.47 11.18
C THR A 294 -20.66 -18.97 9.90
N TYR A 295 -19.55 -19.58 9.52
CA TYR A 295 -18.89 -19.46 8.23
C TYR A 295 -19.25 -20.66 7.35
N TYR A 296 -19.45 -20.40 6.07
CA TYR A 296 -19.66 -21.43 5.06
C TYR A 296 -18.47 -21.45 4.11
N PHE A 297 -17.96 -22.65 3.83
CA PHE A 297 -17.12 -22.82 2.66
C PHE A 297 -17.95 -22.52 1.40
N ASP A 298 -17.36 -21.79 0.46
CA ASP A 298 -17.94 -21.65 -0.87
C ASP A 298 -18.11 -23.03 -1.53
N LYS A 299 -19.06 -23.16 -2.46
CA LYS A 299 -19.47 -24.46 -3.02
C LYS A 299 -18.29 -25.28 -3.55
N ASP A 300 -17.32 -24.62 -4.18
CA ASP A 300 -16.16 -25.24 -4.83
C ASP A 300 -14.87 -25.07 -4.01
N PHE A 301 -14.97 -24.92 -2.68
CA PHE A 301 -13.82 -24.73 -1.81
C PHE A 301 -12.88 -25.97 -1.80
N PRO A 302 -11.57 -25.82 -2.03
CA PRO A 302 -10.65 -26.96 -2.07
C PRO A 302 -10.52 -27.69 -0.72
N GLU A 303 -10.75 -29.00 -0.72
CA GLU A 303 -10.69 -29.87 0.48
C GLU A 303 -9.34 -29.79 1.22
N VAL A 304 -8.24 -29.62 0.48
CA VAL A 304 -6.88 -29.56 1.02
C VAL A 304 -6.67 -28.42 2.04
N TYR A 305 -7.42 -27.33 1.94
CA TYR A 305 -7.27 -26.16 2.81
C TYR A 305 -8.26 -26.14 3.99
N LYS A 306 -9.30 -26.98 3.96
CA LYS A 306 -10.31 -27.00 5.04
C LYS A 306 -9.74 -27.29 6.42
N PRO A 307 -8.77 -28.22 6.59
CA PRO A 307 -8.18 -28.47 7.91
C PRO A 307 -7.50 -27.25 8.53
N LEU A 308 -6.85 -26.40 7.71
CA LEU A 308 -6.19 -25.19 8.18
C LEU A 308 -7.19 -24.22 8.81
N PHE A 309 -8.32 -24.01 8.14
CA PHE A 309 -9.36 -23.11 8.66
C PHE A 309 -10.06 -23.68 9.89
N ARG A 310 -10.37 -24.99 9.90
CA ARG A 310 -10.95 -25.65 11.07
C ARG A 310 -10.04 -25.49 12.30
N ASP A 311 -8.72 -25.65 12.13
CA ASP A 311 -7.75 -25.46 13.21
C ASP A 311 -7.79 -24.04 13.80
N ILE A 312 -7.84 -23.00 12.95
CA ILE A 312 -7.97 -21.59 13.38
C ILE A 312 -9.24 -21.38 14.23
N ILE A 313 -10.38 -21.93 13.79
CA ILE A 313 -11.65 -21.82 14.52
C ILE A 313 -11.60 -22.55 15.85
N VAL A 314 -11.00 -23.75 15.89
CA VAL A 314 -10.80 -24.52 17.12
C VAL A 314 -9.96 -23.72 18.11
N LYS A 315 -8.82 -23.17 17.68
CA LYS A 315 -7.93 -22.36 18.54
C LYS A 315 -8.60 -21.09 19.05
N THR A 316 -9.36 -20.42 18.19
CA THR A 316 -10.13 -19.22 18.56
C THR A 316 -11.21 -19.53 19.59
N ASN A 317 -11.98 -20.59 19.39
CA ASN A 317 -13.00 -21.01 20.36
C ASN A 317 -12.36 -21.47 21.68
N ALA A 318 -11.22 -22.15 21.64
CA ALA A 318 -10.48 -22.56 22.82
C ALA A 318 -9.99 -21.35 23.65
N LEU A 319 -9.48 -20.30 22.98
CA LEU A 319 -9.10 -19.04 23.62
C LEU A 319 -10.30 -18.44 24.37
N TYR A 320 -11.44 -18.30 23.70
CA TYR A 320 -12.66 -17.78 24.34
C TYR A 320 -13.17 -18.69 25.48
N GLY A 321 -13.08 -20.02 25.33
CA GLY A 321 -13.47 -20.99 26.35
C GLY A 321 -12.62 -20.88 27.62
N LYS A 322 -11.31 -20.69 27.49
CA LYS A 322 -10.38 -20.44 28.60
C LYS A 322 -10.80 -19.23 29.45
N HIS A 323 -11.44 -18.24 28.82
CA HIS A 323 -11.94 -17.02 29.47
C HIS A 323 -13.45 -17.04 29.76
N LYS A 324 -14.10 -18.21 29.68
CA LYS A 324 -15.54 -18.42 29.97
C LYS A 324 -16.48 -17.57 29.09
N LEU A 325 -16.06 -17.27 27.86
CA LEU A 325 -16.87 -16.52 26.88
C LEU A 325 -17.75 -17.44 26.03
N ASN A 326 -17.46 -18.74 26.02
CA ASN A 326 -18.24 -19.76 25.35
C ASN A 326 -18.14 -21.11 26.07
N ASN A 327 -18.82 -22.12 25.54
CA ASN A 327 -18.86 -23.48 26.08
C ASN A 327 -17.91 -24.46 25.37
N TYR A 328 -16.80 -23.99 24.81
CA TYR A 328 -15.87 -24.83 24.05
C TYR A 328 -15.44 -26.10 24.82
N ASN A 329 -15.57 -27.26 24.19
CA ASN A 329 -15.14 -28.55 24.74
C ASN A 329 -13.85 -29.04 24.06
N PRO A 330 -12.73 -29.16 24.79
CA PRO A 330 -11.45 -29.58 24.20
C PRO A 330 -11.42 -31.05 23.78
N LYS A 331 -12.38 -31.90 24.18
CA LYS A 331 -12.38 -33.33 23.81
C LYS A 331 -12.91 -33.60 22.40
N ASP A 332 -13.92 -32.84 21.98
CA ASP A 332 -14.61 -33.02 20.69
C ASP A 332 -14.60 -31.74 19.83
N HIS A 333 -13.95 -30.68 20.32
CA HIS A 333 -13.83 -29.36 19.70
C HIS A 333 -15.18 -28.65 19.43
N SER A 334 -16.26 -29.08 20.09
CA SER A 334 -17.58 -28.47 19.94
C SER A 334 -17.69 -27.13 20.66
N CYS A 335 -18.46 -26.20 20.08
CA CYS A 335 -18.83 -24.92 20.67
C CYS A 335 -20.20 -24.51 20.13
N THR A 336 -21.18 -24.34 21.01
CA THR A 336 -22.60 -24.10 20.63
C THR A 336 -23.26 -22.94 21.36
N GLN A 337 -22.68 -22.47 22.47
CA GLN A 337 -23.25 -21.42 23.32
C GLN A 337 -22.19 -20.37 23.68
N GLY A 338 -22.59 -19.10 23.65
CA GLY A 338 -21.71 -17.95 23.85
C GLY A 338 -21.04 -17.55 22.53
N LEU A 339 -19.87 -16.91 22.62
CA LEU A 339 -19.10 -16.49 21.44
C LEU A 339 -18.41 -17.70 20.80
N CYS A 340 -19.16 -18.41 19.97
CA CYS A 340 -18.68 -19.56 19.21
C CYS A 340 -18.59 -19.22 17.73
N PHE A 341 -17.51 -19.63 17.08
CA PHE A 341 -17.39 -19.63 15.63
C PHE A 341 -17.49 -21.07 15.11
N GLN A 342 -18.24 -21.27 14.03
CA GLN A 342 -18.47 -22.56 13.43
C GLN A 342 -18.23 -22.50 11.93
N VAL A 343 -17.85 -23.65 11.36
CA VAL A 343 -17.64 -23.81 9.92
C VAL A 343 -18.46 -24.99 9.47
N LEU A 344 -19.32 -24.78 8.48
CA LEU A 344 -20.17 -25.83 7.94
C LEU A 344 -19.76 -26.17 6.51
N ASP A 345 -19.62 -27.47 6.25
CA ASP A 345 -19.32 -28.04 4.93
C ASP A 345 -20.57 -28.20 4.04
N ASN A 346 -21.76 -28.09 4.62
CA ASN A 346 -23.03 -28.45 3.98
C ASN A 346 -23.61 -27.34 3.08
N ASN A 347 -22.76 -26.57 2.40
CA ASN A 347 -23.26 -25.63 1.40
C ASN A 347 -23.54 -26.36 0.09
N ASP A 348 -24.78 -26.85 -0.06
CA ASP A 348 -25.31 -27.46 -1.29
C ASP A 348 -25.45 -26.46 -2.47
N GLY A 349 -25.05 -25.20 -2.27
CA GLY A 349 -25.20 -24.10 -3.21
C GLY A 349 -26.37 -23.18 -2.91
N THR A 350 -27.17 -23.47 -1.87
CA THR A 350 -28.24 -22.57 -1.41
C THR A 350 -27.70 -21.26 -0.83
N LYS A 351 -26.50 -21.30 -0.23
CA LYS A 351 -25.83 -20.09 0.31
C LYS A 351 -24.81 -19.63 -0.71
N LYS A 352 -25.19 -18.63 -1.50
CA LYS A 352 -24.36 -18.09 -2.57
C LYS A 352 -23.43 -17.00 -2.01
N PHE A 353 -22.13 -17.06 -2.34
CA PHE A 353 -21.15 -16.02 -1.99
C PHE A 353 -21.68 -14.59 -2.27
N GLY A 354 -21.35 -13.64 -1.41
CA GLY A 354 -21.86 -12.25 -1.45
C GLY A 354 -23.28 -12.05 -0.89
N ASP A 355 -23.95 -13.09 -0.39
CA ASP A 355 -25.19 -12.95 0.38
C ASP A 355 -24.92 -12.28 1.74
N GLY A 356 -25.62 -11.18 2.04
CA GLY A 356 -25.45 -10.39 3.27
C GLY A 356 -25.91 -11.07 4.56
N ARG A 357 -26.56 -12.23 4.48
CA ARG A 357 -27.03 -12.99 5.64
C ARG A 357 -25.98 -13.96 6.18
N TYR A 358 -24.94 -14.27 5.39
CA TYR A 358 -24.01 -15.34 5.69
C TYR A 358 -22.55 -14.86 5.59
N SER A 359 -21.69 -15.55 6.33
CA SER A 359 -20.23 -15.36 6.28
C SER A 359 -19.62 -16.47 5.42
N PHE A 360 -18.62 -16.13 4.59
CA PHE A 360 -18.06 -17.07 3.61
C PHE A 360 -16.55 -17.18 3.68
N ILE A 361 -16.05 -18.33 3.26
CA ILE A 361 -14.62 -18.57 3.01
C ILE A 361 -14.50 -19.05 1.56
N LYS A 362 -13.72 -18.34 0.76
CA LYS A 362 -13.55 -18.60 -0.67
C LYS A 362 -12.07 -18.70 -1.02
N VAL A 363 -11.73 -19.65 -1.88
CA VAL A 363 -10.41 -19.73 -2.52
C VAL A 363 -10.61 -19.54 -4.02
N VAL A 364 -9.81 -18.67 -4.60
CA VAL A 364 -9.70 -18.43 -6.03
C VAL A 364 -8.41 -19.11 -6.50
N GLU A 365 -8.55 -20.16 -7.30
CA GLU A 365 -7.40 -20.92 -7.82
C GLU A 365 -6.93 -20.42 -9.20
N THR A 366 -7.72 -19.58 -9.86
CA THR A 366 -7.33 -18.93 -11.11
C THR A 366 -6.33 -17.80 -10.86
N LEU A 367 -5.41 -17.59 -11.80
CA LEU A 367 -4.53 -16.42 -11.80
C LEU A 367 -5.37 -15.14 -11.98
N ASP A 368 -5.20 -14.19 -11.07
CA ASP A 368 -5.83 -12.87 -11.10
C ASP A 368 -4.76 -11.82 -10.75
N ASP A 369 -4.23 -11.13 -11.76
CA ASP A 369 -3.11 -10.18 -11.56
C ASP A 369 -3.55 -8.90 -10.81
N GLY A 370 -4.86 -8.68 -10.67
CA GLY A 370 -5.42 -7.53 -9.93
C GLY A 370 -5.79 -7.85 -8.49
N SER A 371 -5.72 -9.11 -8.06
CA SER A 371 -6.14 -9.53 -6.74
C SER A 371 -5.03 -9.50 -5.71
N PRO A 372 -5.34 -9.21 -4.44
CA PRO A 372 -4.44 -9.57 -3.36
C PRO A 372 -4.34 -11.08 -3.18
N PHE A 373 -3.41 -11.52 -2.36
CA PHE A 373 -3.30 -12.91 -1.94
C PHE A 373 -4.36 -13.29 -0.89
N GLY A 374 -4.74 -12.35 -0.01
CA GLY A 374 -5.78 -12.50 1.01
C GLY A 374 -6.63 -11.23 1.15
N TYR A 375 -7.93 -11.42 1.44
CA TYR A 375 -8.90 -10.34 1.68
C TYR A 375 -9.96 -10.77 2.70
N GLY A 376 -10.02 -10.10 3.85
CA GLY A 376 -10.85 -10.47 5.01
C GLY A 376 -11.87 -9.41 5.46
N PRO A 377 -12.76 -8.90 4.60
CA PRO A 377 -13.66 -7.81 4.97
C PRO A 377 -14.74 -8.24 5.98
N SER A 378 -15.25 -7.27 6.75
CA SER A 378 -16.38 -7.45 7.66
C SER A 378 -17.48 -6.41 7.46
N ASP A 379 -18.73 -6.87 7.57
CA ASP A 379 -19.93 -6.05 7.45
C ASP A 379 -20.40 -5.63 8.84
N ALA A 380 -19.99 -4.44 9.29
CA ALA A 380 -20.46 -3.88 10.56
C ALA A 380 -21.77 -3.10 10.37
N ASN A 381 -22.73 -3.29 11.28
CA ASN A 381 -23.96 -2.52 11.33
C ASN A 381 -23.63 -1.04 11.60
N PRO A 382 -23.94 -0.11 10.68
CA PRO A 382 -23.57 1.30 10.81
C PRO A 382 -24.19 2.04 12.01
N LEU A 383 -25.20 1.45 12.65
CA LEU A 383 -25.88 2.03 13.81
C LEU A 383 -25.34 1.54 15.15
N THR A 384 -24.77 0.33 15.19
CA THR A 384 -24.41 -0.35 16.44
C THR A 384 -22.95 -0.78 16.52
N GLY A 385 -22.25 -0.90 15.40
CA GLY A 385 -20.93 -1.54 15.34
C GLY A 385 -20.96 -3.07 15.48
N GLU A 386 -22.15 -3.71 15.49
CA GLU A 386 -22.25 -5.18 15.49
C GLU A 386 -21.77 -5.73 14.14
N THR A 387 -20.77 -6.60 14.13
CA THR A 387 -20.39 -7.35 12.94
C THR A 387 -21.48 -8.36 12.60
N LEU A 388 -22.04 -8.26 11.39
CA LEU A 388 -23.14 -9.09 10.92
C LEU A 388 -22.65 -10.26 10.05
N ALA A 389 -21.62 -10.02 9.25
CA ALA A 389 -20.99 -11.03 8.40
C ALA A 389 -19.50 -10.73 8.24
N GLY A 390 -18.70 -11.78 8.03
CA GLY A 390 -17.29 -11.69 7.65
C GLY A 390 -17.03 -12.56 6.43
N ASN A 391 -16.21 -12.10 5.50
CA ASN A 391 -15.79 -12.92 4.35
C ASN A 391 -14.27 -13.06 4.38
N ILE A 392 -13.78 -14.24 3.99
CA ILE A 392 -12.36 -14.50 3.80
C ILE A 392 -12.17 -15.01 2.38
N ILE A 393 -11.35 -14.32 1.61
CA ILE A 393 -11.04 -14.69 0.23
C ILE A 393 -9.53 -14.86 0.12
N LEU A 394 -9.10 -15.94 -0.51
CA LEU A 394 -7.68 -16.22 -0.79
C LEU A 394 -7.45 -16.50 -2.27
N TRP A 395 -6.31 -16.06 -2.80
CA TRP A 395 -5.91 -16.33 -4.19
C TRP A 395 -4.68 -17.22 -4.22
N THR A 396 -4.88 -18.52 -4.43
CA THR A 396 -3.78 -19.49 -4.37
C THR A 396 -3.12 -19.75 -5.72
N GLY A 397 -3.77 -19.38 -6.83
CA GLY A 397 -3.25 -19.57 -8.18
C GLY A 397 -1.89 -18.90 -8.40
N GLY A 398 -1.77 -17.63 -7.99
CA GLY A 398 -0.53 -16.85 -8.12
C GLY A 398 0.63 -17.45 -7.32
N VAL A 399 0.39 -17.76 -6.04
CA VAL A 399 1.44 -18.30 -5.16
C VAL A 399 1.98 -19.63 -5.68
N LYS A 400 1.10 -20.57 -6.06
CA LYS A 400 1.51 -21.87 -6.63
C LYS A 400 2.40 -21.68 -7.87
N TYR A 401 2.01 -20.76 -8.75
CA TYR A 401 2.77 -20.44 -9.95
C TYR A 401 4.16 -19.90 -9.62
N TYR A 402 4.26 -18.85 -8.80
CA TYR A 402 5.54 -18.23 -8.51
C TYR A 402 6.47 -19.10 -7.65
N LEU A 403 5.94 -19.93 -6.74
CA LEU A 403 6.75 -20.91 -6.02
C LEU A 403 7.45 -21.88 -6.99
N LYS A 404 6.70 -22.39 -7.98
CA LYS A 404 7.27 -23.24 -9.03
C LYS A 404 8.35 -22.51 -9.82
N VAL A 405 8.10 -21.25 -10.23
CA VAL A 405 9.08 -20.43 -10.96
C VAL A 405 10.36 -20.21 -10.14
N LEU A 406 10.24 -19.90 -8.85
CA LEU A 406 11.37 -19.73 -7.94
C LEU A 406 12.18 -21.01 -7.80
N ARG A 407 11.52 -22.16 -7.56
CA ARG A 407 12.19 -23.46 -7.42
C ARG A 407 12.96 -23.85 -8.67
N GLU A 408 12.31 -23.80 -9.83
CA GLU A 408 12.98 -24.12 -11.10
C GLU A 408 14.18 -23.20 -11.35
N ARG A 409 14.09 -21.94 -10.93
CA ARG A 409 15.19 -20.99 -11.07
C ARG A 409 16.34 -21.31 -10.13
N LEU A 410 16.06 -21.65 -8.87
CA LEU A 410 17.07 -22.07 -7.90
C LEU A 410 17.82 -23.32 -8.35
N GLU A 411 17.12 -24.25 -9.00
CA GLU A 411 17.74 -25.44 -9.58
C GLU A 411 18.68 -25.12 -10.75
N ARG A 412 18.35 -24.10 -11.57
CA ARG A 412 19.15 -23.68 -12.73
C ARG A 412 20.32 -22.75 -12.39
N GLU A 413 20.17 -21.86 -11.40
CA GLU A 413 21.12 -20.78 -11.08
C GLU A 413 21.77 -20.96 -9.69
N LYS A 414 22.08 -22.20 -9.28
CA LYS A 414 22.74 -22.51 -8.00
C LYS A 414 24.01 -21.66 -7.78
N GLY A 415 24.08 -20.94 -6.67
CA GLY A 415 25.27 -20.17 -6.24
C GLY A 415 25.40 -18.75 -6.80
N LYS A 416 24.43 -18.25 -7.58
CA LYS A 416 24.38 -16.84 -8.00
C LYS A 416 23.94 -15.92 -6.85
N PHE A 417 23.00 -16.38 -6.02
CA PHE A 417 22.48 -15.68 -4.84
C PHE A 417 23.54 -15.48 -3.75
N ASP A 418 24.35 -16.50 -3.47
CA ASP A 418 25.44 -16.46 -2.47
C ASP A 418 26.54 -15.43 -2.78
N LYS A 419 26.56 -14.90 -4.01
CA LYS A 419 27.52 -13.91 -4.51
C LYS A 419 26.89 -12.54 -4.74
N SER A 420 25.78 -12.23 -4.07
CA SER A 420 25.10 -10.94 -4.22
C SER A 420 26.09 -9.77 -4.23
N SER A 421 26.10 -9.01 -5.33
CA SER A 421 26.99 -7.86 -5.47
C SER A 421 26.66 -6.76 -4.45
N ILE A 422 25.40 -6.70 -4.02
CA ILE A 422 24.94 -5.79 -2.97
C ILE A 422 25.64 -6.10 -1.66
N PHE A 423 25.62 -7.36 -1.23
CA PHE A 423 26.25 -7.80 0.02
C PHE A 423 27.78 -7.71 -0.04
N GLN A 424 28.41 -8.05 -1.17
CA GLN A 424 29.86 -7.89 -1.32
C GLN A 424 30.29 -6.43 -1.15
N LYS A 425 29.51 -5.51 -1.71
CA LYS A 425 29.81 -4.09 -1.64
C LYS A 425 29.48 -3.50 -0.26
N LEU A 426 28.43 -3.99 0.41
CA LEU A 426 28.16 -3.71 1.83
C LEU A 426 29.33 -4.12 2.73
N LYS A 427 29.88 -5.33 2.58
CA LYS A 427 31.07 -5.80 3.33
C LYS A 427 32.25 -4.83 3.18
N ALA A 428 32.54 -4.42 1.95
CA ALA A 428 33.61 -3.48 1.65
C ALA A 428 33.39 -2.10 2.31
N ARG A 429 32.16 -1.58 2.27
CA ARG A 429 31.85 -0.26 2.86
C ARG A 429 31.81 -0.26 4.38
N LEU A 430 31.24 -1.31 4.97
CA LEU A 430 31.11 -1.46 6.42
C LEU A 430 32.40 -1.96 7.08
N LYS A 431 33.36 -2.44 6.28
CA LYS A 431 34.62 -3.06 6.74
C LYS A 431 34.36 -4.22 7.71
N GLU A 432 33.31 -4.97 7.43
CA GLU A 432 32.88 -6.13 8.22
C GLU A 432 32.41 -7.24 7.26
N GLU A 433 33.15 -8.35 7.25
CA GLU A 433 32.96 -9.49 6.34
C GLU A 433 31.77 -10.37 6.71
N ASP A 434 31.35 -10.33 7.98
CA ASP A 434 30.28 -11.13 8.55
C ASP A 434 28.98 -10.30 8.68
N PRO A 435 27.98 -10.53 7.81
CA PRO A 435 26.71 -9.79 7.86
C PRO A 435 25.97 -9.90 9.19
N THR A 436 26.20 -10.98 9.97
CA THR A 436 25.53 -11.17 11.27
C THR A 436 25.94 -10.13 12.31
N LYS A 437 27.06 -9.44 12.09
CA LYS A 437 27.54 -8.37 12.97
C LYS A 437 27.05 -6.98 12.57
N TRP A 438 26.45 -6.84 11.39
CA TRP A 438 25.96 -5.54 10.91
C TRP A 438 24.82 -4.97 11.75
N THR A 439 24.15 -5.82 12.53
CA THR A 439 23.08 -5.45 13.47
C THR A 439 23.50 -5.68 14.93
N ALA A 440 24.79 -5.87 15.24
CA ALA A 440 25.25 -6.18 16.59
C ALA A 440 24.87 -5.11 17.64
N THR A 441 24.68 -3.86 17.23
CA THR A 441 24.19 -2.76 18.07
C THR A 441 22.78 -3.00 18.61
N ALA A 442 21.98 -3.84 17.94
CA ALA A 442 20.62 -4.17 18.33
C ALA A 442 20.55 -4.81 19.73
N ALA A 443 21.61 -5.51 20.15
CA ALA A 443 21.71 -6.09 21.49
C ALA A 443 21.58 -5.04 22.60
N LYS A 444 21.99 -3.78 22.35
CA LYS A 444 21.87 -2.67 23.30
C LYS A 444 20.42 -2.21 23.50
N LEU A 445 19.56 -2.45 22.52
CA LEU A 445 18.14 -2.11 22.56
C LEU A 445 17.27 -3.33 22.86
N ASN A 446 17.87 -4.46 23.24
CA ASN A 446 17.13 -5.63 23.71
C ASN A 446 16.23 -5.24 24.90
N PRO A 447 14.95 -5.66 24.95
CA PRO A 447 14.03 -5.25 26.01
C PRO A 447 14.42 -5.66 27.45
N SER A 448 15.36 -6.61 27.59
CA SER A 448 15.95 -6.96 28.90
C SER A 448 16.90 -5.89 29.45
N THR A 449 17.38 -4.99 28.59
CA THR A 449 18.29 -3.89 28.96
C THR A 449 17.50 -2.64 29.37
N ARG A 450 18.16 -1.74 30.12
CA ARG A 450 17.57 -0.44 30.50
C ARG A 450 17.26 0.42 29.27
N SER A 451 18.15 0.44 28.29
CA SER A 451 18.03 1.23 27.06
C SER A 451 16.92 0.69 26.16
N GLY A 452 16.77 -0.63 26.04
CA GLY A 452 15.65 -1.25 25.34
C GLY A 452 14.28 -0.93 25.96
N GLN A 453 14.16 -0.98 27.29
CA GLN A 453 12.90 -0.59 27.97
C GLN A 453 12.53 0.88 27.73
N ALA A 454 13.54 1.77 27.73
CA ALA A 454 13.33 3.18 27.42
C ALA A 454 12.97 3.38 25.94
N PHE A 455 13.62 2.66 25.02
CA PHE A 455 13.33 2.68 23.59
C PHE A 455 11.88 2.28 23.30
N ASP A 456 11.41 1.16 23.86
CA ASP A 456 10.01 0.71 23.76
C ASP A 456 9.01 1.76 24.25
N TYR A 457 9.33 2.44 25.37
CA TYR A 457 8.50 3.53 25.87
C TYR A 457 8.46 4.71 24.89
N LEU A 458 9.63 5.10 24.36
CA LEU A 458 9.76 6.22 23.45
C LEU A 458 9.06 5.97 22.11
N LEU A 459 9.09 4.74 21.58
CA LEU A 459 8.35 4.37 20.37
C LEU A 459 6.87 4.75 20.51
N LYS A 460 6.21 4.41 21.62
CA LYS A 460 4.81 4.81 21.89
C LYS A 460 4.61 6.32 21.91
N LYS A 461 5.59 7.08 22.39
CA LYS A 461 5.52 8.55 22.49
C LYS A 461 5.84 9.26 21.18
N PHE A 462 6.55 8.59 20.29
CA PHE A 462 7.03 9.12 19.01
C PHE A 462 6.38 8.41 17.82
N THR A 463 5.24 7.76 18.03
CA THR A 463 4.41 7.21 16.95
C THR A 463 3.41 8.26 16.51
N TYR A 464 3.54 8.72 15.28
CA TYR A 464 2.72 9.80 14.73
C TYR A 464 1.78 9.31 13.64
N GLY A 465 0.49 9.59 13.78
CA GLY A 465 -0.48 9.40 12.71
C GLY A 465 -0.35 10.49 11.65
N TYR A 466 -0.64 10.17 10.39
CA TYR A 466 -0.65 11.16 9.32
C TYR A 466 -1.75 12.21 9.54
N PRO A 467 -1.44 13.51 9.65
CA PRO A 467 -2.43 14.54 9.98
C PRO A 467 -3.58 14.65 8.97
N GLY A 468 -3.35 14.30 7.70
CA GLY A 468 -4.37 14.29 6.64
C GLY A 468 -5.37 13.12 6.71
N TRP A 469 -5.20 12.19 7.66
CA TRP A 469 -6.07 11.02 7.88
C TRP A 469 -6.90 11.13 9.14
N ALA A 470 -6.63 12.12 9.99
CA ALA A 470 -7.63 12.55 10.95
C ALA A 470 -8.87 12.94 10.15
N GLN A 471 -10.03 12.32 10.44
CA GLN A 471 -11.32 12.63 9.80
C GLN A 471 -11.67 14.15 9.86
N PHE A 472 -10.90 14.93 10.63
CA PHE A 472 -10.98 16.37 10.85
C PHE A 472 -10.19 17.25 9.86
N THR A 473 -9.28 16.69 9.05
CA THR A 473 -8.52 17.45 8.03
C THR A 473 -8.93 17.13 6.60
N GLN A 474 -9.84 16.17 6.39
CA GLN A 474 -10.71 16.20 5.22
C GLN A 474 -11.55 17.47 5.33
N SER A 475 -11.04 18.51 4.69
CA SER A 475 -11.67 19.77 4.37
C SER A 475 -13.20 19.81 4.59
N PRO A 476 -13.72 20.83 5.30
CA PRO A 476 -15.14 21.09 5.41
C PRO A 476 -15.86 21.26 4.06
N PHE A 477 -15.17 21.38 2.93
CA PHE A 477 -15.73 21.72 1.62
C PHE A 477 -16.13 20.50 0.78
N PRO A 478 -17.44 20.16 0.66
CA PRO A 478 -17.94 19.18 -0.32
C PRO A 478 -18.01 19.77 -1.74
N GLY A 479 -17.52 21.01 -1.93
CA GLY A 479 -17.57 21.71 -3.22
C GLY A 479 -16.40 21.40 -4.16
N LEU A 480 -15.39 20.62 -3.76
CA LEU A 480 -14.24 20.32 -4.62
C LEU A 480 -14.40 19.07 -5.49
N SER A 481 -15.47 18.28 -5.33
CA SER A 481 -15.84 17.23 -6.29
C SER A 481 -16.83 17.72 -7.36
N GLN A 482 -17.36 18.95 -7.24
CA GLN A 482 -18.23 19.58 -8.24
C GLN A 482 -17.74 20.96 -8.71
N ALA A 483 -16.55 21.40 -8.29
CA ALA A 483 -15.90 22.56 -8.89
C ALA A 483 -15.35 22.16 -10.26
N GLY A 484 -15.99 22.67 -11.32
CA GLY A 484 -15.44 22.64 -12.65
C GLY A 484 -13.96 23.08 -12.64
N GLU A 485 -13.15 22.32 -13.36
CA GLU A 485 -11.87 22.75 -13.92
C GLU A 485 -10.70 23.17 -12.99
N SER A 486 -10.78 22.98 -11.66
CA SER A 486 -9.61 23.18 -10.78
C SER A 486 -8.84 21.88 -10.49
N LYS A 487 -7.71 21.70 -11.20
CA LYS A 487 -6.84 20.52 -11.31
C LYS A 487 -6.01 20.09 -10.07
N SER A 488 -6.50 20.15 -8.82
CA SER A 488 -5.71 19.58 -7.70
C SER A 488 -6.55 18.98 -6.58
N ASN A 489 -6.33 17.69 -6.32
CA ASN A 489 -6.94 16.93 -5.23
C ASN A 489 -6.44 17.46 -3.86
N PRO A 490 -7.27 17.59 -2.81
CA PRO A 490 -6.80 17.90 -1.46
C PRO A 490 -5.67 16.98 -0.95
N ALA A 491 -5.67 15.71 -1.39
CA ALA A 491 -4.57 14.78 -1.16
C ALA A 491 -3.26 15.20 -1.88
N ASP A 492 -3.36 15.78 -3.07
CA ASP A 492 -2.20 16.38 -3.78
C ASP A 492 -1.68 17.61 -3.02
N MET A 493 -2.56 18.41 -2.41
CA MET A 493 -2.18 19.60 -1.64
C MET A 493 -1.50 19.27 -0.30
N LEU A 494 -1.90 18.19 0.38
CA LEU A 494 -1.27 17.73 1.61
C LEU A 494 0.01 16.92 1.33
N GLY A 495 0.00 16.05 0.31
CA GLY A 495 1.20 15.35 -0.17
C GLY A 495 2.32 16.31 -0.60
N THR A 496 2.00 17.38 -1.33
CA THR A 496 2.98 18.40 -1.74
C THR A 496 3.51 19.28 -0.60
N LYS A 497 2.78 19.41 0.51
CA LYS A 497 3.27 20.14 1.71
C LYS A 497 4.10 19.27 2.65
N LEU A 498 3.79 17.98 2.74
CA LEU A 498 4.42 17.02 3.65
C LEU A 498 5.69 16.40 3.06
N PHE A 499 5.75 16.32 1.73
CA PHE A 499 6.89 15.82 0.98
C PHE A 499 7.43 16.95 0.10
N LYS A 500 8.50 17.59 0.56
CA LYS A 500 9.12 18.70 -0.17
C LYS A 500 10.22 18.17 -1.06
N PHE A 501 9.82 17.77 -2.26
CA PHE A 501 10.73 17.50 -3.38
C PHE A 501 11.06 18.79 -4.16
N ASP A 502 11.13 19.93 -3.48
CA ASP A 502 11.34 21.27 -4.07
C ASP A 502 12.66 21.34 -4.86
N SER A 503 13.65 20.50 -4.51
CA SER A 503 14.91 20.41 -5.23
C SER A 503 14.79 19.78 -6.61
N LEU A 504 13.75 19.01 -6.96
CA LEU A 504 13.65 18.40 -8.30
C LEU A 504 13.57 19.41 -9.44
N SER A 505 12.86 20.53 -9.23
CA SER A 505 12.82 21.62 -10.20
C SER A 505 14.17 22.32 -10.35
N ARG A 506 14.89 22.49 -9.24
CA ARG A 506 16.25 23.05 -9.20
C ARG A 506 17.27 22.11 -9.82
N VAL A 507 17.10 20.80 -9.64
CA VAL A 507 17.91 19.76 -10.28
C VAL A 507 17.74 19.86 -11.79
N GLN A 508 16.51 19.93 -12.29
CA GLN A 508 16.23 20.09 -13.71
C GLN A 508 16.89 21.35 -14.29
N ASP A 509 16.76 22.50 -13.62
CA ASP A 509 17.36 23.77 -14.06
C ASP A 509 18.90 23.71 -14.07
N LEU A 510 19.51 23.25 -12.97
CA LEU A 510 20.96 23.16 -12.86
C LEU A 510 21.54 22.13 -13.82
N ALA A 511 20.94 20.94 -13.95
CA ALA A 511 21.36 19.93 -14.90
C ALA A 511 21.29 20.44 -16.35
N THR A 512 20.24 21.19 -16.70
CA THR A 512 20.12 21.81 -18.02
C THR A 512 21.27 22.79 -18.27
N LYS A 513 21.64 23.60 -17.27
CA LYS A 513 22.72 24.60 -17.38
C LYS A 513 24.13 23.99 -17.35
N SER A 514 24.38 22.98 -16.53
CA SER A 514 25.72 22.39 -16.35
C SER A 514 26.04 21.30 -17.37
N MET A 515 25.04 20.54 -17.85
CA MET A 515 25.25 19.39 -18.73
C MET A 515 24.90 19.67 -20.20
N GLY A 516 24.11 20.72 -20.48
CA GLY A 516 23.75 21.15 -21.83
C GLY A 516 23.06 20.05 -22.66
N PRO A 517 23.48 19.79 -23.92
CA PRO A 517 22.84 18.80 -24.81
C PRO A 517 22.80 17.37 -24.27
N ARG A 518 23.65 17.01 -23.30
CA ARG A 518 23.67 15.67 -22.68
C ARG A 518 22.45 15.41 -21.80
N TRP A 519 21.82 16.49 -21.33
CA TRP A 519 20.57 16.47 -20.57
C TRP A 519 19.36 16.73 -21.46
N ALA A 520 19.53 17.46 -22.58
CA ALA A 520 18.47 17.81 -23.52
C ALA A 520 17.88 16.56 -24.21
N GLY A 521 16.59 16.31 -24.05
CA GLY A 521 15.86 15.15 -24.60
C GLY A 521 15.41 14.18 -23.51
N LEU A 522 16.33 13.37 -22.98
CA LEU A 522 16.02 12.30 -22.02
C LEU A 522 15.82 12.80 -20.58
N GLY A 523 16.58 13.81 -20.14
CA GLY A 523 16.53 14.33 -18.76
C GLY A 523 15.14 14.85 -18.34
N PRO A 524 14.50 15.75 -19.12
CA PRO A 524 13.16 16.25 -18.83
C PRO A 524 12.08 15.16 -18.78
N GLU A 525 12.12 14.17 -19.68
CA GLU A 525 11.17 13.05 -19.70
C GLU A 525 11.33 12.15 -18.48
N ILE A 526 12.58 11.86 -18.09
CA ILE A 526 12.89 11.06 -16.89
C ILE A 526 12.49 11.82 -15.63
N MET A 527 12.75 13.13 -15.54
CA MET A 527 12.35 13.95 -14.40
C MET A 527 10.83 14.09 -14.30
N GLY A 528 10.13 14.24 -15.44
CA GLY A 528 8.67 14.20 -15.49
C GLY A 528 8.13 12.87 -14.99
N SER A 529 8.64 11.77 -15.55
CA SER A 529 8.26 10.41 -15.13
C SER A 529 8.56 10.15 -13.67
N MET A 530 9.73 10.58 -13.16
CA MET A 530 10.10 10.43 -11.75
C MET A 530 9.18 11.23 -10.84
N LYS A 531 8.82 12.46 -11.23
CA LYS A 531 7.83 13.26 -10.50
C LYS A 531 6.48 12.53 -10.43
N ASP A 532 6.05 11.94 -11.55
CA ASP A 532 4.81 11.17 -11.61
C ASP A 532 4.89 9.90 -10.75
N VAL A 533 6.02 9.16 -10.76
CA VAL A 533 6.24 7.98 -9.89
C VAL A 533 6.24 8.39 -8.42
N ILE A 534 6.94 9.46 -8.05
CA ILE A 534 6.96 9.97 -6.68
C ILE A 534 5.54 10.39 -6.28
N GLN A 535 4.85 11.15 -7.12
CA GLN A 535 3.48 11.59 -6.83
C GLN A 535 2.54 10.41 -6.67
N GLU A 536 2.58 9.42 -7.56
CA GLU A 536 1.75 8.23 -7.45
C GLU A 536 2.13 7.37 -6.25
N GLY A 537 3.42 7.18 -5.96
CA GLY A 537 3.89 6.48 -4.75
C GLY A 537 3.43 7.17 -3.47
N LEU A 538 3.58 8.50 -3.40
CA LEU A 538 3.04 9.30 -2.29
C LEU A 538 1.52 9.23 -2.24
N ARG A 539 0.83 9.19 -3.38
CA ARG A 539 -0.63 9.11 -3.44
C ARG A 539 -1.13 7.76 -2.93
N GLN A 540 -0.52 6.65 -3.34
CA GLN A 540 -0.82 5.31 -2.82
C GLN A 540 -0.71 5.26 -1.29
N VAL A 541 0.30 5.97 -0.77
CA VAL A 541 0.59 6.03 0.66
C VAL A 541 -0.26 7.06 1.39
N ALA A 542 -0.73 8.14 0.75
CA ALA A 542 -1.46 9.25 1.38
C ALA A 542 -2.99 9.19 1.21
N LYS A 543 -3.53 8.26 0.41
CA LYS A 543 -4.99 8.12 0.16
C LYS A 543 -5.77 7.99 1.49
N PRO A 544 -6.55 9.01 1.89
CA PRO A 544 -7.16 9.09 3.22
C PRO A 544 -8.29 8.08 3.51
N GLY A 545 -8.78 7.36 2.49
CA GLY A 545 -9.97 6.51 2.60
C GLY A 545 -9.76 5.02 2.34
N MET A 546 -8.63 4.63 1.73
CA MET A 546 -8.34 3.21 1.46
C MET A 546 -7.95 2.46 2.74
N HIS A 547 -7.27 3.09 3.70
CA HIS A 547 -6.57 2.32 4.74
C HIS A 547 -7.28 2.23 6.10
N GLU A 548 -8.40 2.93 6.31
CA GLU A 548 -9.27 2.64 7.47
C GLU A 548 -10.16 1.40 7.22
N ARG A 549 -10.33 0.95 5.96
CA ARG A 549 -11.35 -0.06 5.57
C ARG A 549 -10.96 -1.07 4.48
N ASP A 550 -10.02 -0.74 3.58
CA ASP A 550 -9.42 -1.67 2.59
C ASP A 550 -8.02 -2.12 3.04
N SER A 551 -7.87 -2.50 4.31
CA SER A 551 -6.58 -2.87 4.90
C SER A 551 -6.15 -4.30 4.54
N THR A 552 -6.41 -4.78 3.34
CA THR A 552 -6.31 -6.24 3.07
C THR A 552 -5.87 -6.49 1.64
N VAL A 553 -4.75 -5.88 1.26
CA VAL A 553 -4.12 -6.18 -0.04
C VAL A 553 -2.69 -6.64 0.15
N TYR A 554 -2.54 -7.94 0.32
CA TYR A 554 -1.27 -8.64 0.33
C TYR A 554 -0.86 -8.91 -1.13
N SER A 555 0.29 -8.42 -1.61
CA SER A 555 0.74 -8.85 -2.94
C SER A 555 1.39 -10.23 -2.85
N VAL A 556 1.17 -11.05 -3.88
CA VAL A 556 1.76 -12.40 -3.94
C VAL A 556 3.29 -12.34 -3.89
N GLU A 557 3.90 -11.30 -4.43
CA GLU A 557 5.35 -11.13 -4.38
C GLU A 557 5.88 -10.87 -2.96
N ALA A 558 5.10 -10.17 -2.12
CA ALA A 558 5.47 -9.93 -0.72
C ALA A 558 5.31 -11.21 0.13
N ALA A 559 4.31 -12.05 -0.19
CA ALA A 559 4.13 -13.39 0.39
C ALA A 559 5.34 -14.31 0.28
N LEU A 560 6.07 -14.11 -0.82
CA LEU A 560 7.15 -14.98 -1.25
C LEU A 560 8.53 -14.43 -0.88
N ALA A 561 8.60 -13.29 -0.19
CA ALA A 561 9.82 -12.80 0.42
C ALA A 561 10.36 -13.85 1.41
N GLY A 562 11.62 -14.28 1.23
CA GLY A 562 12.23 -15.38 1.98
C GLY A 562 11.83 -16.79 1.52
N ALA A 563 11.01 -16.96 0.46
CA ALA A 563 10.69 -18.30 -0.05
C ALA A 563 11.92 -19.03 -0.60
N THR A 564 12.83 -18.28 -1.20
CA THR A 564 14.11 -18.81 -1.69
C THR A 564 14.95 -19.39 -0.55
N ASP A 565 15.10 -18.66 0.56
CA ASP A 565 15.79 -19.13 1.77
C ASP A 565 15.20 -20.46 2.26
N MET A 566 13.88 -20.52 2.38
CA MET A 566 13.18 -21.72 2.86
C MET A 566 13.37 -22.92 1.92
N MET A 567 13.35 -22.69 0.61
CA MET A 567 13.62 -23.74 -0.38
C MET A 567 15.07 -24.22 -0.30
N MET A 568 16.03 -23.32 -0.08
CA MET A 568 17.44 -23.66 0.12
C MET A 568 17.67 -24.44 1.42
N ASP A 569 16.89 -24.15 2.46
CA ASP A 569 16.83 -24.91 3.72
C ASP A 569 16.12 -26.28 3.59
N GLY A 570 15.72 -26.66 2.37
CA GLY A 570 15.16 -27.97 2.05
C GLY A 570 13.65 -28.09 2.23
N LYS A 571 12.92 -26.97 2.40
CA LYS A 571 11.47 -26.98 2.54
C LYS A 571 10.78 -27.30 1.21
N SER A 572 9.76 -28.16 1.25
CA SER A 572 8.94 -28.47 0.08
C SER A 572 7.99 -27.33 -0.28
N ASP A 573 7.52 -27.28 -1.54
CA ASP A 573 6.56 -26.27 -1.98
C ASP A 573 5.24 -26.35 -1.21
N ASP A 574 4.83 -27.57 -0.82
CA ASP A 574 3.61 -27.79 -0.04
C ASP A 574 3.76 -27.26 1.39
N GLU A 575 4.91 -27.47 2.04
CA GLU A 575 5.20 -26.88 3.35
C GLU A 575 5.13 -25.35 3.29
N VAL A 576 5.83 -24.75 2.33
CA VAL A 576 5.84 -23.29 2.14
C VAL A 576 4.43 -22.77 1.86
N LEU A 577 3.71 -23.39 0.91
CA LEU A 577 2.35 -22.98 0.54
C LEU A 577 1.39 -23.07 1.73
N ARG A 578 1.43 -24.16 2.51
CA ARG A 578 0.56 -24.35 3.67
C ARG A 578 0.83 -23.32 4.76
N THR A 579 2.08 -22.99 5.03
CA THR A 579 2.44 -21.95 6.01
C THR A 579 1.93 -20.58 5.56
N ILE A 580 2.21 -20.19 4.30
CA ILE A 580 1.72 -18.93 3.72
C ILE A 580 0.19 -18.85 3.84
N ILE A 581 -0.53 -19.91 3.44
CA ILE A 581 -1.99 -19.95 3.50
C ILE A 581 -2.48 -19.88 4.93
N TYR A 582 -1.89 -20.64 5.86
CA TYR A 582 -2.30 -20.63 7.26
C TYR A 582 -2.21 -19.21 7.85
N ARG A 583 -1.06 -18.56 7.67
CA ARG A 583 -0.83 -17.21 8.19
C ARG A 583 -1.83 -16.21 7.65
N VAL A 584 -2.05 -16.22 6.35
CA VAL A 584 -2.99 -15.28 5.75
C VAL A 584 -4.42 -15.60 6.15
N LEU A 585 -4.80 -16.88 6.28
CA LEU A 585 -6.12 -17.23 6.81
C LEU A 585 -6.37 -16.69 8.22
N ILE A 586 -5.43 -16.85 9.16
CA ILE A 586 -5.63 -16.37 10.53
C ILE A 586 -5.64 -14.83 10.58
N HIS A 587 -4.82 -14.18 9.75
CA HIS A 587 -4.79 -12.72 9.59
C HIS A 587 -6.14 -12.19 9.06
N GLU A 588 -6.63 -12.73 7.94
CA GLU A 588 -7.91 -12.34 7.35
C GLU A 588 -9.08 -12.65 8.31
N PHE A 589 -9.02 -13.78 9.01
CA PHE A 589 -10.01 -14.07 10.06
C PHE A 589 -9.93 -13.04 11.19
N GLY A 590 -8.75 -12.57 11.58
CA GLY A 590 -8.56 -11.47 12.54
C GLY A 590 -9.28 -10.19 12.13
N HIS A 591 -9.21 -9.82 10.85
CA HIS A 591 -9.99 -8.70 10.30
C HIS A 591 -11.50 -8.94 10.42
N THR A 592 -11.97 -10.15 10.15
CA THR A 592 -13.40 -10.47 10.36
C THR A 592 -13.82 -10.37 11.83
N LEU A 593 -12.90 -10.57 12.78
CA LEU A 593 -13.13 -10.42 14.22
C LEU A 593 -13.04 -8.95 14.69
N GLY A 594 -12.76 -8.02 13.78
CA GLY A 594 -12.70 -6.58 14.05
C GLY A 594 -11.30 -6.04 14.31
N LEU A 595 -10.24 -6.83 14.15
CA LEU A 595 -8.86 -6.38 14.34
C LEU A 595 -8.35 -5.60 13.12
N ARG A 596 -7.58 -4.53 13.37
CA ARG A 596 -6.74 -3.83 12.39
C ARG A 596 -5.32 -4.36 12.45
N HIS A 597 -4.52 -4.00 11.45
CA HIS A 597 -3.09 -4.24 11.44
C HIS A 597 -2.39 -3.74 12.70
N ASN A 598 -1.38 -4.49 13.14
CA ASN A 598 -0.41 -4.05 14.14
C ASN A 598 1.02 -4.28 13.65
N PHE A 599 1.59 -3.28 12.96
CA PHE A 599 2.95 -3.33 12.39
C PHE A 599 4.07 -3.08 13.41
N TYR A 600 3.72 -2.88 14.68
CA TYR A 600 4.69 -2.99 15.76
C TYR A 600 4.78 -4.41 16.31
N GLY A 601 4.06 -5.36 15.71
CA GLY A 601 4.16 -6.77 16.02
C GLY A 601 5.61 -7.23 16.02
N SER A 602 6.37 -6.98 14.95
CA SER A 602 7.77 -7.31 14.70
C SER A 602 8.76 -6.54 15.59
N VAL A 603 8.31 -5.41 16.15
CA VAL A 603 9.13 -4.54 17.01
C VAL A 603 8.98 -4.87 18.50
N ASP A 604 7.83 -5.41 18.91
CA ASP A 604 7.47 -5.63 20.31
C ASP A 604 8.08 -6.90 20.92
N LYS A 605 9.41 -7.04 20.78
CA LYS A 605 10.20 -8.21 21.18
C LYS A 605 9.97 -8.67 22.62
N LYS A 606 9.64 -7.76 23.54
CA LYS A 606 9.31 -8.11 24.93
C LYS A 606 8.04 -8.95 25.07
N ASN A 607 7.15 -8.87 24.08
CA ASN A 607 5.85 -9.53 24.06
C ASN A 607 5.80 -10.66 23.03
N PHE A 608 6.95 -11.10 22.51
CA PHE A 608 7.04 -12.29 21.68
C PHE A 608 6.77 -13.54 22.51
N ARG A 609 6.01 -14.46 21.93
CA ARG A 609 5.73 -15.75 22.54
C ARG A 609 7.01 -16.59 22.68
N GLN A 610 7.37 -16.92 23.92
CA GLN A 610 8.57 -17.71 24.23
C GLN A 610 8.31 -19.24 24.24
N VAL A 611 7.09 -19.65 24.55
CA VAL A 611 6.67 -21.06 24.66
C VAL A 611 5.55 -21.31 23.65
N ARG A 612 5.69 -22.37 22.83
CA ARG A 612 4.67 -22.74 21.84
C ARG A 612 3.36 -23.12 22.54
N SER A 613 2.26 -23.04 21.81
CA SER A 613 0.93 -23.37 22.34
C SER A 613 0.76 -24.85 22.72
N ASP A 614 1.63 -25.73 22.22
CA ASP A 614 1.73 -27.15 22.60
C ASP A 614 2.55 -27.39 23.88
N GLY A 615 3.08 -26.35 24.51
CA GLY A 615 3.86 -26.41 25.75
C GLY A 615 5.33 -26.79 25.55
N GLN A 616 5.81 -26.95 24.32
CA GLN A 616 7.23 -27.16 24.03
C GLN A 616 7.98 -25.83 23.97
N ASN A 617 9.20 -25.81 24.50
CA ASN A 617 10.14 -24.74 24.19
C ASN A 617 10.44 -24.80 22.70
N SER A 618 10.06 -23.76 21.96
CA SER A 618 10.41 -23.69 20.56
C SER A 618 11.93 -23.57 20.43
N LYS A 619 12.53 -24.30 19.48
CA LYS A 619 13.89 -23.96 19.02
C LYS A 619 13.92 -22.56 18.35
N PHE A 620 12.76 -22.05 17.94
CA PHE A 620 12.60 -20.78 17.24
C PHE A 620 11.61 -19.87 17.98
N VAL A 621 12.07 -18.75 18.51
CA VAL A 621 11.24 -17.79 19.23
C VAL A 621 10.29 -17.11 18.24
N ALA A 622 9.02 -16.87 18.61
CA ALA A 622 8.13 -16.06 17.79
C ALA A 622 8.79 -14.71 17.49
N THR A 623 8.65 -14.20 16.28
CA THR A 623 9.29 -12.93 15.85
C THR A 623 8.32 -11.76 15.77
N SER A 624 7.08 -11.98 16.23
CA SER A 624 6.07 -10.94 16.34
C SER A 624 5.19 -11.15 17.57
N SER A 625 4.61 -10.06 18.07
CA SER A 625 3.57 -10.09 19.09
C SER A 625 2.15 -10.16 18.53
N SER A 626 1.96 -10.01 17.20
CA SER A 626 0.66 -9.96 16.54
C SER A 626 0.63 -10.69 15.19
N VAL A 627 -0.44 -11.47 14.95
CA VAL A 627 -0.74 -12.05 13.64
C VAL A 627 -1.18 -10.99 12.63
N MET A 628 -1.62 -9.83 13.13
CA MET A 628 -2.01 -8.66 12.34
C MET A 628 -0.81 -7.86 11.84
N ASP A 629 0.40 -8.37 12.03
CA ASP A 629 1.61 -7.89 11.37
C ASP A 629 1.88 -8.67 10.08
N TYR A 630 2.50 -8.01 9.11
CA TYR A 630 3.01 -8.66 7.90
C TYR A 630 4.46 -9.03 8.12
N LEU A 631 4.72 -10.31 8.38
CA LEU A 631 6.07 -10.84 8.50
C LEU A 631 6.53 -11.44 7.17
N THR A 632 7.83 -11.70 7.07
CA THR A 632 8.37 -12.48 5.95
C THR A 632 8.11 -13.97 6.17
N LEU A 633 8.18 -14.74 5.07
CA LEU A 633 7.93 -16.18 5.15
C LEU A 633 8.90 -16.91 6.07
N LYS A 634 10.16 -16.47 6.14
CA LYS A 634 11.19 -17.06 6.99
C LYS A 634 10.76 -17.10 8.46
N ASP A 635 10.20 -15.99 8.93
CA ASP A 635 9.72 -15.85 10.29
C ASP A 635 8.46 -16.69 10.54
N GLU A 636 7.52 -16.68 9.60
CA GLU A 636 6.28 -17.47 9.69
C GLU A 636 6.53 -18.98 9.71
N MET A 637 7.51 -19.46 8.93
CA MET A 637 7.90 -20.87 8.87
C MET A 637 8.43 -21.42 10.19
N HIS A 638 8.93 -20.52 11.04
CA HIS A 638 9.46 -20.84 12.36
C HIS A 638 8.45 -20.56 13.50
N GLY A 639 7.38 -19.83 13.19
CA GLY A 639 6.33 -19.45 14.12
C GLY A 639 5.47 -20.62 14.63
N ASP A 640 4.60 -20.32 15.58
CA ASP A 640 3.53 -21.23 15.99
C ASP A 640 2.25 -20.87 15.21
N HIS A 641 1.50 -21.89 14.81
CA HIS A 641 0.23 -21.71 14.13
C HIS A 641 -0.82 -21.32 15.18
N ASN A 642 -0.85 -20.07 15.66
CA ASN A 642 -1.82 -19.61 16.67
C ASN A 642 -1.96 -18.09 16.67
N TRP A 643 -2.90 -17.56 17.46
CA TRP A 643 -2.94 -16.14 17.81
C TRP A 643 -1.70 -15.75 18.61
N GLU A 644 -1.16 -14.56 18.39
CA GLU A 644 -0.07 -14.03 19.19
C GLU A 644 -0.58 -13.27 20.41
N LEU A 645 0.32 -12.97 21.36
CA LEU A 645 -0.07 -12.47 22.68
C LEU A 645 -0.84 -11.14 22.63
N TYR A 646 -0.53 -10.26 21.69
CA TYR A 646 -1.30 -9.03 21.49
C TYR A 646 -2.71 -9.34 20.99
N ASP A 647 -2.86 -10.26 20.03
CA ASP A 647 -4.14 -10.59 19.44
C ASP A 647 -5.04 -11.28 20.46
N GLU A 648 -4.50 -12.21 21.26
CA GLU A 648 -5.24 -12.81 22.37
C GLU A 648 -5.80 -11.72 23.31
N ALA A 649 -4.97 -10.73 23.67
CA ALA A 649 -5.38 -9.63 24.53
C ALA A 649 -6.45 -8.75 23.88
N ALA A 650 -6.31 -8.45 22.59
CA ALA A 650 -7.26 -7.65 21.82
C ALA A 650 -8.61 -8.39 21.63
N LEU A 651 -8.59 -9.68 21.31
CA LEU A 651 -9.79 -10.49 21.11
C LEU A 651 -10.59 -10.63 22.42
N ILE A 652 -9.91 -10.90 23.54
CA ILE A 652 -10.58 -10.99 24.85
C ILE A 652 -11.13 -9.65 25.31
N PHE A 653 -10.40 -8.56 25.08
CA PHE A 653 -10.89 -7.22 25.40
C PHE A 653 -12.15 -6.87 24.61
N SER A 654 -12.15 -7.13 23.30
CA SER A 654 -13.31 -6.87 22.44
C SER A 654 -14.51 -7.74 22.82
N ALA A 655 -14.31 -9.04 23.03
CA ALA A 655 -15.36 -9.99 23.38
C ALA A 655 -16.02 -9.67 24.73
N THR A 656 -15.25 -9.19 25.71
CA THR A 656 -15.75 -8.82 27.03
C THR A 656 -16.33 -7.40 27.10
N GLY A 657 -16.27 -6.63 26.00
CA GLY A 657 -16.66 -5.22 26.01
C GLY A 657 -15.78 -4.38 26.93
N GLY A 658 -14.50 -4.72 27.04
CA GLY A 658 -13.51 -4.05 27.87
C GLY A 658 -13.51 -4.45 29.35
N ALA A 659 -14.36 -5.40 29.78
CA ALA A 659 -14.39 -5.84 31.17
C ALA A 659 -13.13 -6.62 31.58
N VAL A 660 -12.49 -7.32 30.63
CA VAL A 660 -11.21 -8.02 30.86
C VAL A 660 -10.15 -7.43 29.94
N ASP A 661 -9.03 -7.00 30.53
CA ASP A 661 -7.90 -6.48 29.79
C ASP A 661 -6.64 -7.27 30.17
N LEU A 662 -6.31 -8.26 29.34
CA LEU A 662 -5.20 -9.17 29.62
C LEU A 662 -3.86 -8.45 29.77
N SER A 663 -3.68 -7.31 29.08
CA SER A 663 -2.47 -6.51 29.26
C SER A 663 -2.34 -5.94 30.68
N LYS A 664 -3.45 -5.54 31.31
CA LYS A 664 -3.44 -5.09 32.72
C LYS A 664 -3.26 -6.26 33.67
N VAL A 665 -3.93 -7.39 33.41
CA VAL A 665 -3.84 -8.60 34.25
C VAL A 665 -2.42 -9.14 34.26
N ASN A 666 -1.79 -9.23 33.09
CA ASN A 666 -0.45 -9.77 32.92
C ASN A 666 0.66 -8.73 33.13
N LYS A 667 0.30 -7.46 33.40
CA LYS A 667 1.22 -6.32 33.47
C LYS A 667 2.09 -6.18 32.21
N THR A 668 1.52 -6.51 31.06
CA THR A 668 2.15 -6.37 29.75
C THR A 668 1.72 -5.07 29.09
N HIS A 669 2.59 -4.54 28.23
CA HIS A 669 2.37 -3.28 27.54
C HIS A 669 2.68 -3.43 26.07
N TYR A 670 1.68 -3.80 25.28
CA TYR A 670 1.86 -3.98 23.84
C TYR A 670 2.17 -2.68 23.12
N LEU A 671 3.03 -2.77 22.10
CA LEU A 671 3.18 -1.71 21.09
C LEU A 671 2.06 -1.84 20.06
N TYR A 672 1.59 -0.70 19.58
CA TYR A 672 0.57 -0.64 18.55
C TYR A 672 0.90 0.45 17.52
N CYS A 673 0.92 0.06 16.25
CA CYS A 673 0.84 0.98 15.12
C CYS A 673 0.12 0.31 13.97
N THR A 674 -0.45 1.08 13.06
CA THR A 674 -1.34 0.57 12.01
C THR A 674 -1.13 1.40 10.74
N ASP A 675 -1.93 1.19 9.70
CA ASP A 675 -1.72 1.80 8.38
C ASP A 675 -1.53 3.32 8.43
N GLU A 676 -2.24 4.00 9.33
CA GLU A 676 -2.17 5.46 9.55
C GLU A 676 -0.85 5.99 10.09
N HIS A 677 -0.04 5.07 10.63
CA HIS A 677 1.26 5.36 11.20
C HIS A 677 2.40 5.04 10.20
N ARG A 678 2.17 4.19 9.20
CA ARG A 678 3.24 3.68 8.32
C ARG A 678 4.05 4.77 7.63
N ILE A 679 3.39 5.85 7.22
CA ILE A 679 4.03 6.92 6.43
C ILE A 679 5.16 7.60 7.21
N LEU A 680 4.89 7.93 8.48
CA LEU A 680 5.72 8.84 9.27
C LEU A 680 6.70 8.12 10.20
N ASN A 681 6.57 6.81 10.39
CA ASN A 681 7.32 6.09 11.42
C ASN A 681 8.25 5.04 10.80
N ALA A 682 9.52 5.02 11.20
CA ALA A 682 10.55 4.14 10.63
C ALA A 682 10.43 2.69 11.11
N MET A 683 9.81 2.48 12.27
CA MET A 683 9.64 1.17 12.90
C MET A 683 8.24 0.58 12.65
N CYS A 684 7.40 1.25 11.87
CA CYS A 684 6.02 0.82 11.61
C CYS A 684 5.88 0.44 10.13
N ASN A 685 6.50 -0.65 9.71
CA ASN A 685 6.45 -1.08 8.32
C ASN A 685 5.74 -2.41 8.17
N ALA A 686 5.22 -2.62 6.98
CA ALA A 686 4.76 -3.92 6.54
C ALA A 686 5.96 -4.70 5.98
N PHE A 687 5.99 -6.01 6.20
CA PHE A 687 7.00 -6.92 5.65
C PHE A 687 8.43 -6.61 6.10
N ASP A 688 8.59 -6.08 7.32
CA ASP A 688 9.89 -5.96 7.96
C ASP A 688 10.10 -7.07 9.00
N GLN A 689 11.37 -7.24 9.37
CA GLN A 689 11.78 -8.07 10.49
C GLN A 689 12.70 -7.24 11.38
N GLY A 690 12.66 -7.52 12.68
CA GLY A 690 13.57 -6.92 13.63
C GLY A 690 12.92 -5.92 14.57
N SER A 691 13.55 -5.78 15.73
CA SER A 691 13.09 -4.97 16.85
C SER A 691 13.79 -3.63 16.99
N THR A 692 14.82 -3.39 16.19
CA THR A 692 15.63 -2.17 16.24
C THR A 692 15.83 -1.57 14.84
N PRO A 693 16.14 -0.27 14.74
CA PRO A 693 16.40 0.37 13.45
C PRO A 693 17.41 -0.38 12.57
N SER A 694 18.50 -0.91 13.14
CA SER A 694 19.50 -1.64 12.36
C SER A 694 18.96 -2.98 11.83
N GLU A 695 18.23 -3.75 12.65
CA GLU A 695 17.59 -5.01 12.24
C GLU A 695 16.54 -4.76 11.12
N VAL A 696 15.67 -3.77 11.29
CA VAL A 696 14.66 -3.39 10.27
C VAL A 696 15.31 -2.96 8.96
N THR A 697 16.37 -2.14 9.03
CA THR A 697 17.11 -1.73 7.83
C THR A 697 17.71 -2.93 7.11
N MET A 698 18.29 -3.88 7.87
CA MET A 698 18.86 -5.09 7.31
C MET A 698 17.80 -5.96 6.63
N SER A 699 16.65 -6.13 7.27
CA SER A 699 15.52 -6.87 6.70
C SER A 699 15.04 -6.28 5.36
N LEU A 700 14.97 -4.95 5.26
CA LEU A 700 14.62 -4.30 3.98
C LEU A 700 15.68 -4.52 2.88
N ILE A 701 16.96 -4.70 3.24
CA ILE A 701 18.05 -4.99 2.29
C ILE A 701 17.90 -6.42 1.77
N GLU A 702 17.62 -7.37 2.66
CA GLU A 702 17.36 -8.78 2.33
C GLU A 702 16.12 -8.89 1.42
N ASP A 703 15.02 -8.22 1.76
CA ASP A 703 13.78 -8.23 0.94
C ASP A 703 14.02 -7.69 -0.48
N TYR A 704 14.81 -6.63 -0.62
CA TYR A 704 15.19 -6.09 -1.94
C TYR A 704 15.96 -7.12 -2.79
N GLU A 705 16.84 -7.89 -2.16
CA GLU A 705 17.62 -8.91 -2.86
C GLU A 705 16.74 -10.10 -3.29
N ASP A 706 15.91 -10.60 -2.38
CA ASP A 706 15.05 -11.76 -2.58
C ASP A 706 14.00 -11.54 -3.68
N ARG A 707 13.37 -10.36 -3.68
CA ARG A 707 12.24 -10.06 -4.56
C ARG A 707 12.64 -9.70 -5.98
N TYR A 708 13.92 -9.49 -6.27
CA TYR A 708 14.41 -9.13 -7.61
C TYR A 708 13.85 -10.06 -8.70
N TRP A 709 13.85 -11.37 -8.47
CA TRP A 709 13.41 -12.34 -9.49
C TRP A 709 11.90 -12.36 -9.71
N LEU A 710 11.13 -11.96 -8.70
CA LEU A 710 9.68 -11.83 -8.78
C LEU A 710 9.27 -10.49 -9.40
N LEU A 711 9.99 -9.42 -9.11
CA LEU A 711 9.62 -8.07 -9.52
C LEU A 711 10.19 -7.68 -10.89
N ASN A 712 11.35 -8.21 -11.29
CA ASN A 712 12.07 -7.79 -12.49
C ASN A 712 11.89 -8.71 -13.69
N TYR A 713 11.22 -9.85 -13.56
CA TYR A 713 11.00 -10.79 -14.68
C TYR A 713 9.51 -10.95 -14.97
N ARG A 714 9.18 -11.09 -16.26
CA ARG A 714 7.78 -11.18 -16.68
C ARG A 714 7.07 -12.38 -16.04
N ASN A 715 7.75 -13.52 -15.94
CA ASN A 715 7.22 -14.76 -15.37
C ASN A 715 5.83 -15.07 -15.96
N GLU A 716 5.75 -15.09 -17.30
CA GLU A 716 4.56 -15.41 -18.11
C GLU A 716 3.29 -14.57 -17.84
N ARG A 717 3.40 -13.47 -17.07
CA ARG A 717 2.30 -12.54 -16.86
C ARG A 717 1.73 -12.04 -18.18
N ALA A 718 0.46 -12.34 -18.42
CA ALA A 718 -0.26 -11.86 -19.60
C ALA A 718 -0.31 -10.32 -19.59
N TYR A 719 -0.52 -9.73 -18.42
CA TYR A 719 -0.42 -8.31 -18.14
C TYR A 719 0.63 -8.05 -17.07
N TRP A 720 1.57 -7.12 -17.32
CA TRP A 720 2.60 -6.76 -16.35
C TRP A 720 2.66 -5.25 -16.17
N ASN A 721 2.18 -4.77 -15.02
CA ASN A 721 2.22 -3.36 -14.66
C ASN A 721 3.65 -2.94 -14.27
N THR A 722 4.40 -2.40 -15.23
CA THR A 722 5.78 -1.94 -15.01
C THR A 722 5.87 -0.66 -14.17
N TRP A 723 4.78 0.11 -14.04
CA TRP A 723 4.72 1.29 -13.18
C TRP A 723 4.71 0.90 -11.70
N TYR A 724 4.06 -0.21 -11.36
CA TYR A 724 4.06 -0.75 -10.00
C TYR A 724 5.48 -1.04 -9.49
N TYR A 725 6.37 -1.53 -10.36
CA TYR A 725 7.78 -1.74 -10.02
C TYR A 725 8.47 -0.45 -9.55
N ALA A 726 8.36 0.63 -10.34
CA ALA A 726 8.99 1.91 -10.03
C ALA A 726 8.47 2.49 -8.70
N SER A 727 7.16 2.41 -8.45
CA SER A 727 6.57 2.84 -7.17
C SER A 727 7.03 2.01 -5.97
N ASN A 728 7.19 0.68 -6.13
CA ASN A 728 7.77 -0.16 -5.08
C ASN A 728 9.22 0.23 -4.79
N MET A 729 10.03 0.47 -5.83
CA MET A 729 11.42 0.89 -5.65
C MET A 729 11.51 2.24 -4.94
N PHE A 730 10.66 3.21 -5.31
CA PHE A 730 10.56 4.46 -4.55
C PHE A 730 10.25 4.21 -3.07
N TYR A 731 9.28 3.35 -2.75
CA TYR A 731 8.88 3.05 -1.38
C TYR A 731 9.99 2.35 -0.59
N THR A 732 10.67 1.35 -1.15
CA THR A 732 11.81 0.68 -0.52
C THR A 732 12.91 1.70 -0.18
N MET A 733 13.30 2.55 -1.13
CA MET A 733 14.32 3.57 -0.87
C MET A 733 13.83 4.64 0.11
N PHE A 734 12.55 5.02 0.06
CA PHE A 734 11.96 5.93 1.03
C PHE A 734 12.01 5.37 2.46
N GLN A 735 11.72 4.08 2.63
CA GLN A 735 11.77 3.40 3.93
C GLN A 735 13.19 3.38 4.51
N MET A 736 14.19 3.08 3.68
CA MET A 736 15.62 3.14 4.06
C MET A 736 16.06 4.54 4.52
N LYS A 737 15.39 5.62 4.09
CA LYS A 737 15.70 6.99 4.52
C LYS A 737 15.09 7.33 5.90
N LYS A 738 14.03 6.65 6.34
CA LYS A 738 13.30 7.03 7.56
C LYS A 738 14.11 6.97 8.86
N PRO A 739 15.02 6.01 9.09
CA PRO A 739 15.84 6.00 10.31
C PRO A 739 16.66 7.28 10.51
N LEU A 740 17.15 7.90 9.42
CA LEU A 740 17.79 9.21 9.49
C LEU A 740 16.83 10.29 10.01
N MET A 741 15.59 10.31 9.48
CA MET A 741 14.55 11.24 9.92
C MET A 741 14.13 11.00 11.37
N MET A 742 13.95 9.73 11.75
CA MET A 742 13.66 9.32 13.12
C MET A 742 14.72 9.86 14.07
N TRP A 743 16.01 9.68 13.75
CA TRP A 743 17.11 10.14 14.59
C TRP A 743 17.20 11.66 14.70
N GLN A 744 17.05 12.39 13.60
CA GLN A 744 17.17 13.85 13.61
C GLN A 744 15.97 14.55 14.26
N THR A 745 14.77 13.99 14.13
CA THR A 745 13.54 14.70 14.47
C THR A 745 12.89 14.24 15.76
N ALA A 746 12.72 12.93 15.96
CA ALA A 746 12.00 12.38 17.10
C ALA A 746 12.97 11.90 18.19
N PHE A 747 13.98 11.12 17.81
CA PHE A 747 14.97 10.51 18.70
C PHE A 747 16.27 11.33 18.82
N ASN A 748 16.19 12.66 18.70
CA ASN A 748 17.33 13.51 19.04
C ASN A 748 17.49 13.65 20.56
N VAL A 749 18.68 14.07 21.00
CA VAL A 749 19.05 14.16 22.42
C VAL A 749 18.04 14.97 23.24
N ASN A 750 17.56 16.10 22.71
CA ASN A 750 16.65 17.00 23.43
C ASN A 750 15.29 16.35 23.68
N ASN A 751 14.71 15.72 22.66
CA ASN A 751 13.40 15.07 22.78
C ASN A 751 13.47 13.83 23.68
N VAL A 752 14.51 13.01 23.54
CA VAL A 752 14.72 11.83 24.38
C VAL A 752 14.83 12.25 25.84
N GLN A 753 15.65 13.27 26.12
CA GLN A 753 15.78 13.83 27.45
C GLN A 753 14.47 14.42 27.98
N GLU A 754 13.72 15.17 27.16
CA GLU A 754 12.42 15.75 27.55
C GLU A 754 11.41 14.66 27.95
N LYS A 755 11.35 13.54 27.21
CA LYS A 755 10.39 12.47 27.52
C LYS A 755 10.82 11.62 28.73
N LEU A 756 12.10 11.23 28.81
CA LEU A 756 12.58 10.36 29.89
C LEU A 756 12.67 11.06 31.25
N SER A 757 13.01 12.36 31.29
CA SER A 757 13.06 13.15 32.53
C SER A 757 11.70 13.31 33.22
N ARG A 758 10.59 13.14 32.48
CA ARG A 758 9.22 13.20 33.01
C ARG A 758 8.74 11.90 33.64
N LEU A 759 9.47 10.79 33.44
CA LEU A 759 9.09 9.51 34.01
C LEU A 759 9.32 9.48 35.53
N ARG A 760 8.38 8.84 36.23
CA ARG A 760 8.39 8.70 37.69
C ARG A 760 8.42 7.23 38.08
N GLY A 761 9.06 6.94 39.21
CA GLY A 761 9.10 5.62 39.82
C GLY A 761 7.74 5.20 40.38
N ALA A 762 7.69 4.03 41.00
CA ALA A 762 6.45 3.47 41.56
C ALA A 762 5.83 4.34 42.67
N ASP A 763 6.62 5.20 43.30
CA ASP A 763 6.17 6.18 44.30
C ASP A 763 5.49 7.43 43.69
N GLY A 764 5.51 7.56 42.36
CA GLY A 764 4.94 8.69 41.61
C GLY A 764 5.70 10.01 41.75
N THR A 765 6.76 10.07 42.57
CA THR A 765 7.47 11.30 42.92
C THR A 765 8.94 11.29 42.52
N THR A 766 9.62 10.15 42.64
CA THR A 766 11.04 10.02 42.29
C THR A 766 11.20 9.90 40.79
N ALA A 767 12.19 10.59 40.21
CA ALA A 767 12.51 10.45 38.78
C ALA A 767 12.96 9.02 38.47
N LEU A 768 12.37 8.40 37.44
CA LEU A 768 12.69 7.01 37.06
C LEU A 768 14.12 6.91 36.48
N TYR A 769 14.56 7.95 35.76
CA TYR A 769 15.90 8.06 35.19
C TYR A 769 16.56 9.36 35.67
N LYS A 770 17.82 9.26 36.10
CA LYS A 770 18.70 10.41 36.36
C LYS A 770 19.35 10.89 35.06
N ASP A 771 19.81 12.13 34.99
CA ASP A 771 20.39 12.72 33.77
C ASP A 771 21.55 11.91 33.18
N GLU A 772 22.49 11.43 34.02
CA GLU A 772 23.60 10.56 33.59
C GLU A 772 23.10 9.29 32.90
N ALA A 773 22.03 8.69 33.42
CA ALA A 773 21.42 7.50 32.84
C ALA A 773 20.66 7.81 31.55
N ILE A 774 20.03 8.98 31.44
CA ILE A 774 19.38 9.43 30.20
C ILE A 774 20.44 9.61 29.11
N GLY A 775 21.61 10.16 29.45
CA GLY A 775 22.75 10.27 28.53
C GLY A 775 23.18 8.91 27.98
N ALA A 776 23.43 7.93 28.85
CA ALA A 776 23.81 6.58 28.44
C ALA A 776 22.72 5.87 27.59
N ILE A 777 21.44 6.04 27.95
CA ILE A 777 20.32 5.50 27.16
C ILE A 777 20.29 6.12 25.76
N TYR A 778 20.46 7.44 25.66
CA TYR A 778 20.52 8.12 24.37
C TYR A 778 21.73 7.66 23.54
N GLU A 779 22.89 7.44 24.16
CA GLU A 779 24.07 6.92 23.48
C GLU A 779 23.78 5.58 22.83
N ASP A 780 23.25 4.60 23.60
CA ASP A 780 22.88 3.27 23.09
C ASP A 780 21.87 3.34 21.93
N ILE A 781 20.81 4.15 22.07
CA ILE A 781 19.81 4.37 21.00
C ILE A 781 20.46 5.01 19.78
N SER A 782 21.32 6.00 19.98
CA SER A 782 22.00 6.71 18.90
C SER A 782 22.99 5.82 18.16
N GLU A 783 23.61 4.85 18.81
CA GLU A 783 24.52 3.90 18.18
C GLU A 783 23.79 2.98 17.21
N ASP A 784 22.65 2.42 17.59
CA ASP A 784 21.86 1.57 16.68
C ASP A 784 21.28 2.37 15.50
N LEU A 785 20.81 3.60 15.76
CA LEU A 785 20.38 4.51 14.69
C LEU A 785 21.52 4.89 13.75
N LYS A 786 22.74 5.14 14.25
CA LYS A 786 23.92 5.39 13.41
C LYS A 786 24.22 4.16 12.56
N GLN A 787 24.12 2.95 13.12
CA GLN A 787 24.38 1.72 12.39
C GLN A 787 23.34 1.50 11.27
N SER A 788 22.06 1.72 11.54
CA SER A 788 20.99 1.73 10.53
C SER A 788 21.26 2.76 9.42
N VAL A 789 21.70 3.97 9.78
CA VAL A 789 22.05 5.00 8.79
C VAL A 789 23.25 4.58 7.94
N LYS A 790 24.28 3.96 8.53
CA LYS A 790 25.43 3.42 7.78
C LYS A 790 24.98 2.32 6.80
N LEU A 791 24.14 1.38 7.26
CA LEU A 791 23.57 0.34 6.40
C LEU A 791 22.82 0.92 5.21
N SER A 792 21.96 1.92 5.46
CA SER A 792 21.20 2.60 4.41
C SER A 792 22.11 3.25 3.36
N MET A 793 23.16 3.96 3.80
CA MET A 793 24.12 4.62 2.91
C MET A 793 24.91 3.61 2.07
N ALA A 794 25.42 2.56 2.72
CA ALA A 794 26.15 1.51 2.04
C ALA A 794 25.25 0.75 1.05
N PHE A 795 23.98 0.53 1.38
CA PHE A 795 23.01 -0.08 0.48
C PHE A 795 22.74 0.78 -0.76
N TYR A 796 22.48 2.08 -0.60
CA TYR A 796 22.31 2.95 -1.77
C TYR A 796 23.55 2.97 -2.65
N ASP A 797 24.74 3.04 -2.06
CA ASP A 797 26.02 2.94 -2.78
C ASP A 797 26.15 1.60 -3.52
N SER A 798 25.68 0.50 -2.91
CA SER A 798 25.67 -0.80 -3.55
C SER A 798 24.76 -0.83 -4.78
N VAL A 799 23.51 -0.37 -4.64
CA VAL A 799 22.52 -0.32 -5.73
C VAL A 799 23.00 0.54 -6.90
N ILE A 800 23.48 1.75 -6.63
CA ILE A 800 23.93 2.69 -7.66
C ILE A 800 25.03 2.05 -8.54
N GLN A 801 25.84 1.17 -7.95
CA GLN A 801 27.07 0.70 -8.55
C GLN A 801 27.06 -0.76 -8.99
N GLN A 802 25.88 -1.38 -8.97
CA GLN A 802 25.68 -2.68 -9.58
C GLN A 802 26.09 -2.65 -11.07
N SER A 803 26.77 -3.71 -11.51
CA SER A 803 27.17 -3.86 -12.90
C SER A 803 26.04 -4.48 -13.75
N SER A 804 26.01 -4.19 -15.06
CA SER A 804 25.08 -4.84 -15.99
C SER A 804 25.27 -6.36 -16.10
N ALA A 805 26.44 -6.88 -15.69
CA ALA A 805 26.70 -8.32 -15.67
C ALA A 805 25.92 -9.02 -14.55
N ASP A 806 25.67 -8.31 -13.44
CA ASP A 806 24.84 -8.81 -12.34
C ASP A 806 23.35 -8.51 -12.60
N ARG A 807 23.02 -7.22 -12.67
CA ARG A 807 21.67 -6.73 -12.94
C ARG A 807 21.72 -5.64 -14.00
N ASP A 808 21.12 -5.93 -15.14
CA ASP A 808 21.07 -4.97 -16.23
C ASP A 808 20.17 -3.79 -15.85
N TRP A 809 20.65 -2.58 -16.10
CA TRP A 809 19.87 -1.36 -15.86
C TRP A 809 18.87 -1.11 -17.00
N LYS A 810 19.12 -1.68 -18.18
CA LYS A 810 18.20 -1.58 -19.34
C LYS A 810 17.09 -2.62 -19.22
N THR A 811 15.88 -2.18 -19.53
CA THR A 811 14.73 -3.09 -19.72
C THR A 811 14.95 -3.90 -21.00
N LYS A 812 14.73 -5.22 -20.91
CA LYS A 812 14.88 -6.17 -22.02
C LYS A 812 13.53 -6.46 -22.65
N TYR A 813 13.51 -6.50 -23.98
CA TYR A 813 12.30 -6.72 -24.78
C TYR A 813 12.41 -8.01 -25.61
N GLU A 814 11.26 -8.56 -25.96
CA GLU A 814 11.09 -9.60 -26.98
C GLU A 814 11.24 -8.97 -28.36
N ASP A 815 12.10 -9.54 -29.23
CA ASP A 815 12.51 -8.90 -30.48
C ASP A 815 11.37 -8.83 -31.52
N TRP A 816 10.46 -9.80 -31.50
CA TRP A 816 9.35 -9.94 -32.44
C TRP A 816 8.08 -9.27 -31.94
N THR A 817 7.70 -9.50 -30.68
CA THR A 817 6.45 -8.97 -30.10
C THR A 817 6.63 -7.58 -29.47
N GLY A 818 7.87 -7.18 -29.16
CA GLY A 818 8.17 -5.93 -28.45
C GLY A 818 7.76 -5.95 -26.98
N GLU A 819 7.43 -7.12 -26.44
CA GLU A 819 7.01 -7.36 -25.07
C GLU A 819 8.15 -7.22 -24.07
N VAL A 820 7.88 -6.68 -22.88
CA VAL A 820 8.89 -6.62 -21.82
C VAL A 820 9.17 -8.05 -21.31
N LYS A 821 10.43 -8.51 -21.40
CA LYS A 821 10.91 -9.79 -20.85
C LYS A 821 11.41 -9.63 -19.42
N ALA A 822 12.16 -8.56 -19.18
CA ALA A 822 12.73 -8.24 -17.87
C ALA A 822 12.88 -6.72 -17.69
N LEU A 823 12.54 -6.22 -16.52
CA LEU A 823 12.73 -4.82 -16.12
C LEU A 823 14.17 -4.61 -15.64
N GLY A 824 14.79 -3.56 -16.14
CA GLY A 824 16.11 -3.14 -15.67
C GLY A 824 16.02 -2.29 -14.40
N ILE A 825 17.14 -2.19 -13.68
CA ILE A 825 17.25 -1.51 -12.37
C ILE A 825 17.47 0.02 -12.46
N ILE A 826 17.03 0.67 -13.55
CA ILE A 826 17.20 2.13 -13.75
C ILE A 826 16.52 2.94 -12.63
N TRP A 827 15.31 2.53 -12.22
CA TRP A 827 14.54 3.21 -11.18
C TRP A 827 15.20 3.09 -9.80
N ASP A 828 15.71 1.91 -9.49
CA ASP A 828 16.44 1.58 -8.27
C ASP A 828 17.60 2.54 -8.08
N LYS A 829 18.40 2.70 -9.15
CA LYS A 829 19.57 3.58 -9.17
C LYS A 829 19.19 5.06 -9.08
N ILE A 830 18.14 5.49 -9.77
CA ILE A 830 17.62 6.87 -9.68
C ILE A 830 17.20 7.18 -8.24
N PHE A 831 16.38 6.33 -7.62
CA PHE A 831 15.89 6.58 -6.26
C PHE A 831 16.98 6.42 -5.20
N ALA A 832 17.87 5.42 -5.31
CA ALA A 832 19.02 5.30 -4.44
C ALA A 832 19.90 6.58 -4.48
N THR A 833 20.16 7.11 -5.68
CA THR A 833 20.90 8.37 -5.85
C THR A 833 20.15 9.55 -5.27
N LEU A 834 18.85 9.65 -5.53
CA LEU A 834 17.99 10.71 -5.02
C LEU A 834 18.02 10.79 -3.48
N PHE A 835 17.87 9.65 -2.80
CA PHE A 835 17.85 9.60 -1.33
C PHE A 835 19.24 9.65 -0.70
N LEU A 836 20.29 9.15 -1.37
CA LEU A 836 21.68 9.25 -0.89
C LEU A 836 22.23 10.67 -1.03
N MET A 837 22.15 11.23 -2.24
CA MET A 837 22.82 12.48 -2.62
C MET A 837 21.96 13.71 -2.34
N GLY A 838 20.64 13.58 -2.49
CA GLY A 838 19.69 14.68 -2.34
C GLY A 838 19.40 15.06 -0.88
N ASP A 839 18.79 16.23 -0.75
CA ASP A 839 18.23 16.77 0.49
C ASP A 839 16.73 16.50 0.62
N GLN A 840 16.23 15.43 -0.02
CA GLN A 840 14.82 15.08 -0.02
C GLN A 840 14.35 14.87 1.41
N THR A 841 13.37 15.68 1.82
CA THR A 841 12.86 15.70 3.18
C THR A 841 11.37 15.44 3.19
N PHE A 842 10.95 14.81 4.28
CA PHE A 842 9.58 14.49 4.54
C PHE A 842 9.28 14.68 6.00
N LEU A 843 8.03 14.93 6.31
CA LEU A 843 7.58 15.01 7.68
C LEU A 843 7.75 13.62 8.34
N TYR A 844 8.45 13.54 9.47
CA TYR A 844 8.44 12.37 10.36
C TYR A 844 7.63 12.69 11.62
N ASN A 845 7.90 13.85 12.22
CA ASN A 845 7.13 14.36 13.35
C ASN A 845 6.27 15.55 12.87
N PRO A 846 4.92 15.45 12.94
CA PRO A 846 4.01 16.50 12.50
C PRO A 846 4.07 17.79 13.31
N ASN A 847 4.72 17.78 14.47
CA ASN A 847 4.89 18.97 15.30
C ASN A 847 6.07 19.85 14.86
N TYR A 848 6.91 19.38 13.92
CA TYR A 848 8.04 20.14 13.40
C TYR A 848 7.83 20.46 11.92
N TYR A 849 8.24 21.66 11.49
CA TYR A 849 8.35 21.98 10.07
C TYR A 849 9.41 21.07 9.44
N ALA A 850 9.13 20.52 8.24
CA ALA A 850 9.98 19.54 7.54
C ALA A 850 11.48 19.90 7.66
N PRO A 851 12.21 19.28 8.61
CA PRO A 851 13.59 19.67 8.88
C PRO A 851 14.46 19.09 7.78
N TYR A 852 15.43 19.87 7.32
CA TYR A 852 16.34 19.40 6.29
C TYR A 852 17.25 18.31 6.86
N ALA A 853 17.33 17.22 6.13
CA ALA A 853 17.85 15.96 6.60
C ALA A 853 18.59 15.26 5.47
N SER A 854 19.92 15.28 5.53
CA SER A 854 20.75 14.61 4.54
C SER A 854 21.88 13.85 5.19
N TYR A 855 22.32 12.77 4.54
CA TYR A 855 23.47 12.00 5.00
C TYR A 855 24.74 12.86 5.06
N LEU A 856 24.88 13.81 4.13
CA LEU A 856 25.95 14.80 4.12
C LEU A 856 25.96 15.65 5.41
N SER A 857 24.80 16.17 5.83
CA SER A 857 24.70 16.95 7.07
C SER A 857 25.06 16.14 8.34
N MET A 858 24.92 14.81 8.28
CA MET A 858 25.22 13.89 9.39
C MET A 858 26.64 13.30 9.34
N MET A 859 27.44 13.62 8.33
CA MET A 859 28.78 13.06 8.12
C MET A 859 29.64 13.08 9.39
N ASN A 860 29.66 14.21 10.13
CA ASN A 860 30.45 14.36 11.34
C ASN A 860 29.84 13.68 12.58
N ARG A 861 28.55 13.32 12.55
CA ARG A 861 27.83 12.71 13.67
C ARG A 861 27.78 11.18 13.61
N LEU A 862 28.11 10.58 12.48
CA LEU A 862 28.03 9.14 12.24
C LEU A 862 29.16 8.32 12.88
N GLY A 863 30.26 8.98 13.27
CA GLY A 863 31.43 8.31 13.85
C GLY A 863 32.29 7.55 12.82
N ASP A 864 31.98 7.66 11.52
CA ASP A 864 32.80 7.11 10.43
C ASP A 864 32.75 8.03 9.21
N ARG A 865 33.49 9.14 9.28
CA ARG A 865 33.55 10.12 8.19
C ARG A 865 34.16 9.52 6.91
N ASN A 866 35.11 8.60 7.04
CA ASN A 866 35.82 8.03 5.88
C ASN A 866 34.89 7.20 5.01
N MET A 867 34.06 6.33 5.61
CA MET A 867 33.04 5.58 4.86
C MET A 867 32.11 6.53 4.08
N VAL A 868 31.65 7.60 4.73
CA VAL A 868 30.77 8.59 4.11
C VAL A 868 31.47 9.28 2.94
N GLU A 869 32.72 9.72 3.13
CA GLU A 869 33.53 10.32 2.05
C GLU A 869 33.73 9.36 0.87
N GLU A 870 34.10 8.11 1.13
CA GLU A 870 34.32 7.11 0.07
C GLU A 870 33.03 6.81 -0.73
N ILE A 871 31.87 6.79 -0.07
CA ILE A 871 30.57 6.63 -0.72
C ILE A 871 30.28 7.84 -1.62
N PHE A 872 30.31 9.06 -1.09
CA PHE A 872 30.04 10.26 -1.89
C PHE A 872 31.04 10.42 -3.04
N GLU A 873 32.32 10.22 -2.77
CA GLU A 873 33.40 10.27 -3.75
C GLU A 873 33.15 9.31 -4.90
N SER A 874 32.84 8.03 -4.61
CA SER A 874 32.58 7.07 -5.67
C SER A 874 31.41 7.50 -6.55
N ASN A 875 30.26 7.87 -5.98
CA ASN A 875 29.05 8.23 -6.72
C ASN A 875 29.15 9.55 -7.50
N LEU A 876 30.24 10.32 -7.31
CA LEU A 876 30.52 11.56 -8.03
C LEU A 876 31.63 11.43 -9.09
N THR A 877 32.46 10.39 -8.98
CA THR A 877 33.72 10.27 -9.73
C THR A 877 33.85 8.98 -10.54
N VAL A 878 33.03 7.96 -10.28
CA VAL A 878 33.05 6.69 -11.00
C VAL A 878 31.79 6.55 -11.84
N ARG A 879 31.93 6.12 -13.10
CA ARG A 879 30.81 5.85 -14.00
C ARG A 879 30.34 4.42 -13.80
N TYR A 880 29.02 4.23 -13.71
CA TYR A 880 28.40 2.91 -13.61
C TYR A 880 27.76 2.55 -14.94
N ALA A 881 27.41 1.27 -15.10
CA ALA A 881 26.63 0.79 -16.24
C ALA A 881 25.26 1.50 -16.25
N MET A 882 25.19 2.66 -16.92
CA MET A 882 24.05 3.58 -17.08
C MET A 882 24.32 4.57 -18.23
N GLU A 883 23.31 5.38 -18.58
CA GLU A 883 23.44 6.49 -19.54
C GLU A 883 24.41 7.61 -19.07
N PRO A 884 25.04 8.37 -19.98
CA PRO A 884 26.04 9.38 -19.64
C PRO A 884 25.54 10.50 -18.71
N TRP A 885 24.23 10.80 -18.72
CA TRP A 885 23.64 11.86 -17.92
C TRP A 885 23.56 11.52 -16.42
N PHE A 886 23.60 10.24 -16.05
CA PHE A 886 23.30 9.79 -14.69
C PHE A 886 24.31 10.30 -13.64
N ILE A 887 25.60 10.31 -13.96
CA ILE A 887 26.62 10.84 -13.04
C ILE A 887 26.44 12.35 -12.81
N GLY A 888 25.97 13.08 -13.83
CA GLY A 888 25.67 14.50 -13.70
C GLY A 888 24.45 14.74 -12.81
N PHE A 889 23.44 13.87 -12.86
CA PHE A 889 22.33 13.88 -11.91
C PHE A 889 22.81 13.73 -10.46
N SER A 890 23.71 12.79 -10.18
CA SER A 890 24.34 12.63 -8.85
C SER A 890 25.08 13.90 -8.39
N ARG A 891 25.85 14.51 -9.29
CA ARG A 891 26.61 15.74 -9.04
C ARG A 891 25.71 16.92 -8.72
N VAL A 892 24.65 17.12 -9.49
CA VAL A 892 23.68 18.20 -9.26
C VAL A 892 22.98 18.04 -7.91
N LEU A 893 22.54 16.82 -7.58
CA LEU A 893 21.93 16.52 -6.27
C LEU A 893 22.89 16.82 -5.12
N TYR A 894 24.14 16.35 -5.21
CA TYR A 894 25.14 16.66 -4.20
C TYR A 894 25.37 18.16 -4.07
N ALA A 895 25.58 18.86 -5.18
CA ALA A 895 25.94 20.28 -5.16
C ALA A 895 24.82 21.12 -4.53
N LEU A 896 23.56 20.79 -4.85
CA LEU A 896 22.39 21.39 -4.20
C LEU A 896 22.35 21.14 -2.69
N ASN A 897 22.64 19.91 -2.26
CA ASN A 897 22.68 19.53 -0.84
C ASN A 897 23.87 20.19 -0.10
N ALA A 898 25.05 20.20 -0.71
CA ALA A 898 26.27 20.80 -0.18
C ALA A 898 26.18 22.34 -0.07
N TYR A 899 25.33 22.97 -0.90
CA TYR A 899 25.10 24.41 -0.93
C TYR A 899 23.66 24.79 -0.53
N ASN A 900 23.00 23.99 0.30
CA ASN A 900 21.71 24.37 0.90
C ASN A 900 21.93 25.19 2.19
N TYR A 901 20.85 25.78 2.73
CA TYR A 901 20.97 26.67 3.90
C TYR A 901 21.48 25.97 5.18
N VAL A 902 21.37 24.64 5.28
CA VAL A 902 21.95 23.86 6.40
C VAL A 902 23.46 23.77 6.28
N ASN A 903 23.94 23.52 5.07
CA ASN A 903 25.36 23.28 4.79
C ASN A 903 26.11 24.52 4.31
N LEU A 904 25.43 25.65 4.10
CA LEU A 904 25.98 26.91 3.58
C LEU A 904 27.13 27.47 4.45
N ASN A 905 27.11 27.20 5.75
CA ASN A 905 28.18 27.57 6.68
C ASN A 905 29.35 26.57 6.71
N ASN A 906 29.26 25.48 5.96
CA ASN A 906 30.32 24.50 5.80
C ASN A 906 30.81 24.46 4.33
N PRO A 907 31.60 25.46 3.91
CA PRO A 907 32.06 25.57 2.53
C PRO A 907 32.94 24.40 2.10
N GLU A 908 33.46 23.60 3.03
CA GLU A 908 34.22 22.39 2.73
C GLU A 908 33.45 21.45 1.79
N PHE A 909 32.15 21.24 2.05
CA PHE A 909 31.34 20.30 1.28
C PHE A 909 31.24 20.69 -0.20
N ILE A 910 30.87 21.93 -0.50
CA ILE A 910 30.80 22.38 -1.90
C ILE A 910 32.20 22.46 -2.55
N ASN A 911 33.22 22.79 -1.76
CA ASN A 911 34.61 22.86 -2.24
C ASN A 911 35.19 21.51 -2.66
N ARG A 912 34.63 20.38 -2.19
CA ARG A 912 35.04 19.04 -2.64
C ARG A 912 34.92 18.86 -4.16
N MET A 913 33.97 19.56 -4.80
CA MET A 913 33.72 19.51 -6.24
C MET A 913 34.43 20.61 -7.04
N ARG A 914 35.15 21.51 -6.37
CA ARG A 914 35.69 22.71 -7.01
C ARG A 914 36.86 22.38 -7.94
N PHE A 915 36.78 22.87 -9.17
CA PHE A 915 37.94 23.17 -9.99
C PHE A 915 38.23 24.67 -9.97
N SER A 916 39.50 25.04 -9.83
CA SER A 916 39.96 26.41 -10.11
C SER A 916 40.50 26.44 -11.54
N CYS A 917 40.12 27.43 -12.34
CA CYS A 917 40.54 27.53 -13.74
C CYS A 917 41.55 28.67 -13.93
N TYR A 918 42.58 28.42 -14.74
CA TYR A 918 43.67 29.35 -15.02
C TYR A 918 44.07 29.31 -16.50
N LYS A 919 44.40 30.48 -17.05
CA LYS A 919 45.09 30.60 -18.34
C LYS A 919 46.55 30.13 -18.25
N PRO A 920 47.20 29.79 -19.38
CA PRO A 920 48.63 29.43 -19.45
C PRO A 920 49.55 30.35 -18.61
N GLU A 921 49.42 31.67 -18.78
CA GLU A 921 50.24 32.68 -18.08
C GLU A 921 49.96 32.71 -16.57
N SER A 922 48.70 32.49 -16.17
CA SER A 922 48.29 32.41 -14.77
C SER A 922 48.83 31.14 -14.10
N MET A 923 48.92 30.03 -14.83
CA MET A 923 49.52 28.79 -14.30
C MET A 923 51.00 28.97 -13.98
N LYS A 924 51.76 29.60 -14.89
CA LYS A 924 53.18 29.88 -14.68
C LYS A 924 53.41 30.84 -13.52
N SER A 925 52.65 31.93 -13.43
CA SER A 925 52.82 32.93 -12.37
C SER A 925 52.33 32.49 -10.99
N ARG A 926 51.34 31.59 -10.90
CA ARG A 926 50.73 31.17 -9.63
C ARG A 926 51.23 29.85 -9.07
N PHE A 927 51.71 28.96 -9.93
CA PHE A 927 52.17 27.63 -9.54
C PHE A 927 53.64 27.39 -9.93
N GLY A 928 54.28 28.30 -10.68
CA GLY A 928 55.64 28.09 -11.18
C GLY A 928 55.74 27.03 -12.28
N ILE A 929 54.60 26.64 -12.86
CA ILE A 929 54.48 25.53 -13.82
C ILE A 929 54.60 26.07 -15.24
N ASP A 930 55.60 25.60 -15.99
CA ASP A 930 55.72 25.92 -17.42
C ASP A 930 54.87 24.94 -18.25
N VAL A 931 53.72 25.43 -18.72
CA VAL A 931 52.71 24.61 -19.38
C VAL A 931 53.12 24.12 -20.77
N ASP A 932 54.14 24.73 -21.39
CA ASP A 932 54.66 24.32 -22.70
C ASP A 932 55.36 22.94 -22.63
N ASN A 933 55.70 22.46 -21.43
CA ASN A 933 56.33 21.17 -21.18
C ASN A 933 55.36 20.05 -20.77
N PHE A 934 54.04 20.32 -20.68
CA PHE A 934 53.06 19.28 -20.36
C PHE A 934 53.05 18.21 -21.47
N GLN A 935 53.57 17.02 -21.17
CA GLN A 935 53.51 15.90 -22.11
C GLN A 935 52.11 15.30 -22.12
N SER A 936 51.61 14.97 -23.31
CA SER A 936 50.33 14.27 -23.46
C SER A 936 50.40 12.88 -22.85
N SER A 937 49.51 12.58 -21.90
CA SER A 937 49.34 11.20 -21.42
C SER A 937 48.96 10.30 -22.60
N THR A 938 49.81 9.30 -22.87
CA THR A 938 49.72 8.42 -24.03
C THR A 938 48.68 7.30 -23.89
N SER A 939 47.94 7.20 -22.78
CA SER A 939 47.16 5.99 -22.48
C SER A 939 45.73 5.93 -23.03
N LEU A 940 45.13 6.99 -23.59
CA LEU A 940 43.75 6.92 -24.11
C LEU A 940 43.50 7.69 -25.43
N VAL A 941 43.12 6.93 -26.47
CA VAL A 941 43.07 7.30 -27.91
C VAL A 941 41.95 8.28 -28.31
N LYS A 942 41.01 8.67 -27.43
CA LYS A 942 39.89 9.57 -27.83
C LYS A 942 39.99 11.04 -27.43
N ASP A 943 40.72 11.40 -26.37
CA ASP A 943 40.65 12.78 -25.83
C ASP A 943 41.97 13.57 -25.75
N ARG A 944 43.15 12.93 -25.81
CA ARG A 944 44.48 13.54 -25.57
C ARG A 944 44.43 14.65 -24.51
N LEU A 945 44.44 14.22 -23.24
CA LEU A 945 44.44 15.09 -22.08
C LEU A 945 45.89 15.27 -21.59
N ASN A 946 46.32 16.52 -21.43
CA ASN A 946 47.53 16.85 -20.68
C ASN A 946 47.16 16.91 -19.20
N LEU A 947 47.72 16.00 -18.41
CA LEU A 947 47.38 15.83 -17.00
C LEU A 947 48.63 15.53 -16.18
N GLU A 948 48.70 16.11 -14.99
CA GLU A 948 49.83 15.92 -14.08
C GLU A 948 49.33 15.90 -12.62
N LEU A 949 49.85 14.96 -11.83
CA LEU A 949 49.65 14.87 -10.38
C LEU A 949 50.93 15.34 -9.67
N LEU A 950 50.89 16.55 -9.12
CA LEU A 950 52.07 17.23 -8.58
C LEU A 950 52.06 17.26 -7.04
N PRO A 951 53.12 16.82 -6.36
CA PRO A 951 53.31 17.11 -4.94
C PRO A 951 53.40 18.61 -4.71
N LEU A 952 52.62 19.17 -3.78
CA LEU A 952 52.69 20.61 -3.48
C LEU A 952 54.09 21.02 -2.99
N ALA A 953 54.80 20.11 -2.32
CA ALA A 953 56.18 20.31 -1.89
C ALA A 953 57.18 20.51 -3.05
N SER A 954 56.90 19.98 -4.25
CA SER A 954 57.79 20.17 -5.40
C SER A 954 57.62 21.54 -6.09
N LEU A 955 56.58 22.30 -5.73
CA LEU A 955 56.33 23.63 -6.28
C LEU A 955 57.05 24.75 -5.51
N GLY A 956 57.54 24.49 -4.30
CA GLY A 956 58.42 25.39 -3.53
C GLY A 956 57.90 26.83 -3.42
N GLU A 957 58.78 27.81 -3.61
CA GLU A 957 58.43 29.25 -3.64
C GLU A 957 57.59 29.67 -4.86
N GLY A 958 57.42 28.78 -5.86
CA GLY A 958 56.63 29.04 -7.06
C GLY A 958 55.11 29.01 -6.86
N LEU A 959 54.64 28.40 -5.76
CA LEU A 959 53.22 28.38 -5.40
C LEU A 959 52.79 29.68 -4.68
N THR A 960 52.18 30.58 -5.43
CA THR A 960 51.66 31.86 -4.91
C THR A 960 50.13 31.91 -4.82
N ASP A 961 49.41 30.89 -5.31
CA ASP A 961 47.96 30.83 -5.20
C ASP A 961 47.50 30.61 -3.74
N ARG A 962 46.78 31.59 -3.19
CA ARG A 962 46.31 31.58 -1.78
C ARG A 962 45.41 30.40 -1.43
N TYR A 963 44.65 29.84 -2.38
CA TYR A 963 43.74 28.75 -2.06
C TYR A 963 44.48 27.43 -1.84
N PHE A 964 45.51 27.17 -2.67
CA PHE A 964 46.29 25.93 -2.66
C PHE A 964 47.53 26.00 -1.78
N ARG A 965 48.03 27.20 -1.47
CA ARG A 965 49.22 27.42 -0.63
C ARG A 965 49.12 26.75 0.74
N ASP A 966 47.92 26.70 1.33
CA ASP A 966 47.69 26.08 2.64
C ASP A 966 47.23 24.62 2.54
N SER A 967 47.62 23.87 1.49
CA SER A 967 47.35 22.42 1.36
C SER A 967 48.65 21.63 1.41
N THR A 968 48.60 20.40 1.92
CA THR A 968 49.82 19.64 2.28
C THR A 968 50.13 18.43 1.38
N SER A 969 49.29 18.15 0.40
CA SER A 969 49.34 16.91 -0.39
C SER A 969 49.67 17.16 -1.86
N ARG A 970 48.72 16.94 -2.77
CA ARG A 970 48.92 16.98 -4.22
C ARG A 970 47.89 17.88 -4.90
N ILE A 971 48.25 18.37 -6.08
CA ILE A 971 47.30 18.97 -7.02
C ILE A 971 47.23 18.13 -8.29
N GLY A 972 46.03 18.04 -8.85
CA GLY A 972 45.78 17.53 -10.18
C GLY A 972 45.55 18.70 -11.13
N VAL A 973 46.24 18.70 -12.27
CA VAL A 973 46.11 19.71 -13.32
C VAL A 973 45.61 19.04 -14.59
N VAL A 974 44.62 19.62 -15.27
CA VAL A 974 44.07 19.10 -16.53
C VAL A 974 43.81 20.21 -17.54
N GLU A 975 44.28 20.05 -18.78
CA GLU A 975 44.07 21.01 -19.88
C GLU A 975 42.78 20.70 -20.65
N VAL A 976 41.91 21.71 -20.80
CA VAL A 976 40.63 21.59 -21.53
C VAL A 976 40.35 22.79 -22.43
N GLY A 977 40.90 22.77 -23.64
CA GLY A 977 40.61 23.78 -24.66
C GLY A 977 41.47 25.04 -24.50
N GLY A 978 42.73 24.86 -24.08
CA GLY A 978 43.71 25.93 -23.85
C GLY A 978 43.74 26.46 -22.42
N ASP A 979 42.73 26.14 -21.60
CA ASP A 979 42.64 26.52 -20.19
C ASP A 979 42.97 25.34 -19.26
N PHE A 980 43.53 25.65 -18.09
CA PHE A 980 44.02 24.68 -17.11
C PHE A 980 43.13 24.64 -15.87
N TYR A 981 42.61 23.47 -15.56
CA TYR A 981 41.76 23.23 -14.39
C TYR A 981 42.57 22.52 -13.31
N VAL A 982 42.52 23.06 -12.10
CA VAL A 982 43.33 22.61 -10.95
C VAL A 982 42.42 22.22 -9.79
N ALA A 983 42.69 21.06 -9.19
CA ALA A 983 42.03 20.57 -7.98
C ALA A 983 43.06 20.01 -7.00
N GLY A 984 42.89 20.27 -5.70
CA GLY A 984 43.75 19.75 -4.64
C GLY A 984 43.16 18.49 -4.01
N GLU A 985 44.03 17.54 -3.64
CA GLU A 985 43.64 16.23 -3.08
C GLU A 985 42.82 16.33 -1.78
N GLU A 986 43.16 17.24 -0.88
CA GLU A 986 42.45 17.43 0.39
C GLU A 986 41.22 18.33 0.25
N LYS A 987 41.42 19.55 -0.27
CA LYS A 987 40.38 20.61 -0.31
C LYS A 987 39.34 20.37 -1.41
N ASN A 988 39.73 19.70 -2.50
CA ASN A 988 38.90 19.44 -3.68
C ASN A 988 38.83 17.94 -3.98
N ARG A 989 38.75 17.12 -2.93
CA ARG A 989 38.84 15.66 -2.97
C ARG A 989 38.13 15.02 -4.18
N TYR A 990 36.87 15.33 -4.42
CA TYR A 990 36.11 14.69 -5.50
C TYR A 990 36.56 15.16 -6.89
N ALA A 991 36.86 16.45 -7.04
CA ALA A 991 37.43 16.99 -8.28
C ALA A 991 38.83 16.42 -8.57
N PHE A 992 39.66 16.23 -7.53
CA PHE A 992 40.97 15.60 -7.65
C PHE A 992 40.85 14.12 -8.04
N THR A 993 39.99 13.35 -7.38
CA THR A 993 39.75 11.94 -7.71
C THR A 993 39.24 11.77 -9.14
N LEU A 994 38.42 12.71 -9.62
CA LEU A 994 38.00 12.71 -11.02
C LEU A 994 39.21 12.78 -11.97
N ILE A 995 40.17 13.67 -11.72
CA ILE A 995 41.45 13.77 -12.46
C ILE A 995 42.21 12.45 -12.37
N SER A 996 42.41 11.90 -11.16
CA SER A 996 43.14 10.64 -10.96
C SER A 996 42.49 9.45 -11.68
N ASN A 997 41.16 9.40 -11.75
CA ASN A 997 40.44 8.35 -12.49
C ASN A 997 40.56 8.51 -14.01
N MET A 998 40.98 9.68 -14.53
CA MET A 998 41.20 9.85 -15.97
C MET A 998 42.41 9.11 -16.50
N GLU A 999 43.40 8.83 -15.63
CA GLU A 999 44.62 8.07 -15.94
C GLU A 999 44.34 6.56 -16.10
N ASP A 1000 43.27 6.08 -15.48
CA ASP A 1000 42.92 4.66 -15.36
C ASP A 1000 41.77 4.29 -16.33
N SER A 1001 42.08 3.50 -17.36
CA SER A 1001 41.09 3.04 -18.35
C SER A 1001 40.01 2.16 -17.74
N ASP A 1002 40.32 1.42 -16.67
CA ASP A 1002 39.44 0.45 -16.03
C ASP A 1002 38.47 1.11 -15.04
N LYS A 1003 38.70 2.37 -14.67
CA LYS A 1003 37.75 3.17 -13.88
C LYS A 1003 36.75 3.95 -14.73
N ARG A 1004 36.85 3.87 -16.06
CA ARG A 1004 35.91 4.48 -17.03
C ARG A 1004 34.75 3.57 -17.47
N LEU A 1005 34.54 2.41 -16.83
CA LEU A 1005 33.67 1.33 -17.34
C LEU A 1005 32.23 1.75 -17.71
N GLY A 1006 31.88 1.57 -19.01
CA GLY A 1006 30.53 1.62 -19.58
C GLY A 1006 30.49 2.06 -21.06
N GLU A 1007 29.55 1.55 -21.87
CA GLU A 1007 29.32 1.87 -23.31
C GLU A 1007 28.85 3.33 -23.59
N SER A 1008 29.23 4.28 -22.74
CA SER A 1008 28.66 5.61 -22.67
C SER A 1008 29.68 6.67 -23.10
N MET A 1009 29.45 7.28 -24.27
CA MET A 1009 30.37 8.24 -24.90
C MET A 1009 30.45 9.60 -24.17
N ALA A 1010 31.09 9.66 -23.01
CA ALA A 1010 31.43 10.93 -22.37
C ALA A 1010 32.94 11.02 -22.02
N THR A 1011 33.52 12.16 -22.38
CA THR A 1011 34.95 12.46 -22.32
C THR A 1011 35.33 13.04 -20.95
N GLY A 1012 36.53 12.77 -20.45
CA GLY A 1012 37.01 13.32 -19.16
C GLY A 1012 36.99 14.85 -19.15
N LYS A 1013 37.31 15.48 -20.29
CA LYS A 1013 37.22 16.93 -20.54
C LYS A 1013 35.88 17.53 -20.14
N ALA A 1014 34.80 16.80 -20.40
CA ALA A 1014 33.47 17.33 -20.18
C ALA A 1014 32.96 17.13 -18.75
N ASP A 1015 33.48 16.15 -18.01
CA ASP A 1015 33.21 16.04 -16.57
C ASP A 1015 33.85 17.18 -15.78
N VAL A 1016 35.06 17.61 -16.18
CA VAL A 1016 35.74 18.78 -15.59
C VAL A 1016 34.93 20.04 -15.82
N ARG A 1017 34.50 20.27 -17.07
CA ARG A 1017 33.65 21.42 -17.42
C ARG A 1017 32.33 21.41 -16.67
N GLU A 1018 31.67 20.27 -16.58
CA GLU A 1018 30.40 20.14 -15.85
C GLU A 1018 30.56 20.51 -14.37
N LEU A 1019 31.55 19.96 -13.67
CA LEU A 1019 31.81 20.26 -12.26
C LEU A 1019 32.18 21.72 -12.03
N TYR A 1020 33.01 22.29 -12.92
CA TYR A 1020 33.39 23.71 -12.89
C TYR A 1020 32.16 24.62 -13.04
N ILE A 1021 31.33 24.38 -14.07
CA ILE A 1021 30.10 25.16 -14.31
C ILE A 1021 29.15 25.01 -13.13
N LEU A 1022 28.93 23.79 -12.65
CA LEU A 1022 28.02 23.51 -11.53
C LEU A 1022 28.43 24.24 -10.24
N TYR A 1023 29.73 24.22 -9.90
CA TYR A 1023 30.26 24.95 -8.74
C TYR A 1023 30.05 26.47 -8.88
N ASN A 1024 30.33 27.06 -10.04
CA ASN A 1024 30.22 28.50 -10.26
C ASN A 1024 28.77 28.99 -10.31
N LEU A 1025 27.84 28.20 -10.87
CA LEU A 1025 26.42 28.49 -10.89
C LEU A 1025 25.84 28.65 -9.48
N LEU A 1026 26.31 27.84 -8.52
CA LEU A 1026 25.83 27.87 -7.14
C LEU A 1026 26.53 28.95 -6.31
N THR A 1027 27.85 29.08 -6.45
CA THR A 1027 28.66 30.00 -5.62
C THR A 1027 28.69 31.45 -6.11
N ARG A 1028 27.96 31.77 -7.20
CA ARG A 1028 27.88 33.13 -7.80
C ARG A 1028 29.25 33.72 -8.17
N GLY A 1029 30.12 32.91 -8.79
CA GLY A 1029 31.37 33.41 -9.38
C GLY A 1029 32.42 33.90 -8.37
N VAL A 1030 32.44 33.35 -7.14
CA VAL A 1030 33.52 33.65 -6.15
C VAL A 1030 34.90 33.20 -6.67
N VAL A 1031 34.95 32.35 -7.70
CA VAL A 1031 36.12 32.18 -8.55
C VAL A 1031 35.99 33.20 -9.70
N PRO A 1032 36.91 34.18 -9.83
CA PRO A 1032 36.91 35.03 -11.00
C PRO A 1032 36.97 34.14 -12.25
N ASP A 1033 36.08 34.34 -13.23
CA ASP A 1033 36.17 33.69 -14.53
C ASP A 1033 37.48 34.15 -15.20
N GLN A 1034 38.56 33.40 -14.96
CA GLN A 1034 39.85 33.61 -15.61
C GLN A 1034 39.95 32.86 -16.94
N CYS A 1035 38.97 32.01 -17.24
CA CYS A 1035 38.90 31.12 -18.39
C CYS A 1035 37.63 31.41 -19.22
N GLN A 1036 37.59 30.96 -20.47
CA GLN A 1036 36.45 31.22 -21.38
C GLN A 1036 35.26 30.30 -21.17
#